data_AF-A0A9P8SEA5-F1
#
_entry.id   AF-A0A9P8SEA5-F1
#
_cell.length_a   1.000
_cell.length_b   1.000
_cell.length_c   1.000
_cell.angle_alpha   90.00
_cell.angle_beta   90.00
_cell.angle_gamma   90.00
#
_symmetry.space_group_name_H-M   'P 1'
#
loop_
_entity.id
_entity.type
_entity.pdbx_description
1 polymer ?
#
loop_
_entity_poly.entity_id
_entity_poly.type
_entity_poly.pdbx_seq_one_letter_code
_entity_poly.pdbx_strand_id
1 'polypeptide(L)'
;MAGYEVTRRGLSDAPPAGQDVLSLLDIEEAFFHDVEEARFLAFRAFLLQLQRTGGGMLWATHLVDIGCRDPRYAQVLGLARSVRTEQSIDLATCQVDEFDNAESIQRLLQVLTKFRSRQGDDEVDPDFEWAIFNGRIQVARFHPFSLSDELSCQGESNEMSTLNVLTPGRISSLYYARHERKELESNEVEVEVYSAGLNFRDILVALGIVELPVRLFGIEAAGTVTRVGAGVCPDDLRVGDRVVCFCRKDAFSTFTTTLADVCMRIPDTLTFDQAATMLIPYFTAIHAMVNVGRVTKGQSVLVHSACGGVGLAAIQIARMLETDLFVTVGSEDKVAYLMETYDMPRNRIFNSRDASFVDGVMHETNGRGIDFILNSLSGELLHATWGCVAEFGTILEIGKRDLMGNGKLDMKPFLANRSYCCIDIDGLWKRIHIARALIFSILEFYQRGSISPLPVKVFPAAQTQDAFRFMEKGQHIGRVGISIKPSGDADAGFDTGKMARKISFSESAAYLMVGGLGGIGRAVSVWMVEHGAREIVHMSRSAGLDGSADSFVHELQSMGCAVKLVSGDVTKLADVERAMAAADSPLKGIVQMSMVVANENFARMSYDEWTASTAPKVRGTWNLHNASLSAKTDLDFFTMFSSVSGIVGQAGQANYASGNSFLDAFAQYRNDLGLPASGVTGPGAG
;
A
#
# COMPACT_ATOMS: atom_id res chain seq x y z
N MET A 1 -58.98 -11.19 10.47
CA MET A 1 -58.43 -9.89 10.90
C MET A 1 -58.20 -9.96 12.41
N ALA A 2 -56.94 -9.90 12.84
CA ALA A 2 -56.56 -10.00 14.24
C ALA A 2 -56.74 -8.63 14.94
N GLY A 3 -57.83 -8.41 15.67
CA GLY A 3 -57.91 -7.37 16.72
C GLY A 3 -57.73 -5.88 16.36
N TYR A 4 -57.55 -5.48 15.09
CA TYR A 4 -57.43 -4.07 14.67
C TYR A 4 -58.74 -3.53 14.09
N GLU A 5 -59.11 -2.31 14.45
CA GLU A 5 -60.07 -1.48 13.72
C GLU A 5 -59.30 -0.63 12.69
N VAL A 6 -59.62 -0.79 11.41
CA VAL A 6 -58.86 -0.17 10.31
C VAL A 6 -59.69 0.95 9.67
N THR A 7 -59.16 2.17 9.70
CA THR A 7 -59.72 3.30 8.96
C THR A 7 -58.81 3.64 7.77
N ARG A 8 -59.35 3.57 6.55
CA ARG A 8 -58.61 3.95 5.33
C ARG A 8 -58.65 5.48 5.17
N ARG A 9 -57.52 6.06 4.81
CA ARG A 9 -57.34 7.50 4.54
C ARG A 9 -56.52 7.67 3.27
N GLY A 10 -56.90 8.64 2.44
CA GLY A 10 -56.08 9.16 1.35
C GLY A 10 -55.20 10.32 1.81
N LEU A 11 -54.24 10.73 0.97
CA LEU A 11 -53.35 11.86 1.26
C LEU A 11 -54.07 13.22 1.37
N SER A 12 -55.28 13.32 0.82
CA SER A 12 -56.14 14.50 0.95
C SER A 12 -56.94 14.54 2.25
N ASP A 13 -57.01 13.43 2.98
CA ASP A 13 -57.72 13.36 4.26
C ASP A 13 -56.81 13.84 5.41
N ALA A 14 -57.41 14.33 6.49
CA ALA A 14 -56.67 14.66 7.70
C ALA A 14 -56.16 13.38 8.40
N PRO A 15 -54.90 13.35 8.89
CA PRO A 15 -54.39 12.21 9.65
C PRO A 15 -55.11 12.06 11.00
N PRO A 16 -55.26 10.82 11.49
CA PRO A 16 -55.89 10.57 12.79
C PRO A 16 -55.03 11.12 13.93
N ALA A 17 -55.64 11.87 14.85
CA ALA A 17 -54.89 12.51 15.92
C ALA A 17 -54.35 11.49 16.94
N GLY A 18 -53.05 11.57 17.23
CA GLY A 18 -52.36 10.72 18.20
C GLY A 18 -52.26 9.23 17.81
N GLN A 19 -52.51 8.88 16.55
CA GLN A 19 -52.46 7.51 16.07
C GLN A 19 -51.39 7.31 14.99
N ASP A 20 -50.76 6.15 15.02
CA ASP A 20 -49.79 5.75 14.01
C ASP A 20 -50.45 5.29 12.72
N VAL A 21 -49.82 5.59 11.59
CA VAL A 21 -50.30 5.27 10.24
C VAL A 21 -49.42 4.18 9.63
N LEU A 22 -50.03 3.12 9.10
CA LEU A 22 -49.37 2.19 8.17
C LEU A 22 -49.57 2.70 6.74
N SER A 23 -48.51 3.23 6.11
CA SER A 23 -48.55 3.67 4.72
C SER A 23 -48.40 2.48 3.79
N LEU A 24 -49.31 2.38 2.82
CA LEU A 24 -49.35 1.36 1.76
C LEU A 24 -49.15 1.98 0.36
N LEU A 25 -48.59 3.18 0.32
CA LEU A 25 -48.48 4.00 -0.90
C LEU A 25 -47.51 3.43 -1.95
N ASP A 26 -46.63 2.51 -1.54
CA ASP A 26 -45.62 1.84 -2.37
C ASP A 26 -45.99 0.39 -2.74
N ILE A 27 -47.20 -0.10 -2.42
CA ILE A 27 -47.53 -1.51 -2.73
C ILE A 27 -47.61 -1.75 -4.24
N GLU A 28 -48.32 -0.89 -4.96
CA GLU A 28 -48.59 -1.09 -6.40
C GLU A 28 -47.50 -0.45 -7.26
N GLU A 29 -47.08 0.77 -6.93
CA GLU A 29 -46.10 1.55 -7.69
C GLU A 29 -45.18 2.32 -6.74
N ALA A 30 -43.92 2.54 -7.12
CA ALA A 30 -42.99 3.34 -6.34
C ALA A 30 -43.46 4.81 -6.26
N PHE A 31 -43.93 5.25 -5.10
CA PHE A 31 -44.62 6.53 -4.92
C PHE A 31 -43.83 7.74 -5.41
N PHE A 32 -42.52 7.74 -5.15
CA PHE A 32 -41.63 8.86 -5.51
C PHE A 32 -41.06 8.77 -6.92
N HIS A 33 -41.30 7.67 -7.63
CA HIS A 33 -40.88 7.58 -9.03
C HIS A 33 -41.79 8.45 -9.89
N ASP A 34 -41.21 9.46 -10.54
CA ASP A 34 -41.93 10.42 -11.39
C ASP A 34 -43.15 11.05 -10.71
N VAL A 35 -43.04 11.27 -9.39
CA VAL A 35 -44.12 11.85 -8.57
C VAL A 35 -44.54 13.21 -9.11
N GLU A 36 -45.85 13.43 -9.25
CA GLU A 36 -46.37 14.73 -9.65
C GLU A 36 -46.36 15.73 -8.50
N GLU A 37 -46.23 17.03 -8.81
CA GLU A 37 -46.19 18.11 -7.83
C GLU A 37 -47.35 18.04 -6.83
N ALA A 38 -48.59 17.87 -7.31
CA ALA A 38 -49.77 17.79 -6.45
C ALA A 38 -49.67 16.63 -5.44
N ARG A 39 -49.17 15.46 -5.87
CA ARG A 39 -49.02 14.26 -5.03
C ARG A 39 -47.89 14.44 -4.02
N PHE A 40 -46.77 15.03 -4.42
CA PHE A 40 -45.67 15.38 -3.52
C PHE A 40 -46.11 16.36 -2.43
N LEU A 41 -46.79 17.45 -2.83
CA LEU A 41 -47.28 18.47 -1.90
C LEU A 41 -48.34 17.91 -0.94
N ALA A 42 -49.24 17.05 -1.42
CA ALA A 42 -50.23 16.36 -0.59
C ALA A 42 -49.56 15.46 0.46
N PHE A 43 -48.56 14.67 0.07
CA PHE A 43 -47.81 13.84 1.01
C PHE A 43 -47.05 14.67 2.04
N ARG A 44 -46.35 15.73 1.62
CA ARG A 44 -45.67 16.65 2.53
C ARG A 44 -46.64 17.25 3.54
N ALA A 45 -47.81 17.73 3.07
CA ALA A 45 -48.84 18.28 3.95
C ALA A 45 -49.37 17.24 4.95
N PHE A 46 -49.64 16.01 4.49
CA PHE A 46 -50.10 14.91 5.33
C PHE A 46 -49.08 14.59 6.43
N LEU A 47 -47.80 14.47 6.09
CA LEU A 47 -46.74 14.15 7.04
C LEU A 47 -46.56 15.25 8.10
N LEU A 48 -46.61 16.52 7.70
CA LEU A 48 -46.55 17.65 8.62
C LEU A 48 -47.78 17.72 9.56
N GLN A 49 -48.97 17.35 9.07
CA GLN A 49 -50.15 17.26 9.93
C GLN A 49 -50.06 16.07 10.90
N LEU A 50 -49.52 14.94 10.45
CA LEU A 50 -49.32 13.75 11.26
C LEU A 50 -48.36 14.03 12.43
N GLN A 51 -47.25 14.72 12.14
CA GLN A 51 -46.31 15.22 13.15
C GLN A 51 -47.02 16.10 14.19
N ARG A 52 -47.78 17.12 13.75
CA ARG A 52 -48.48 18.06 14.66
C ARG A 52 -49.51 17.37 15.55
N THR A 53 -50.09 16.29 15.06
CA THR A 53 -51.08 15.51 15.80
C THR A 53 -50.47 14.40 16.66
N GLY A 54 -49.14 14.27 16.67
CA GLY A 54 -48.40 13.33 17.54
C GLY A 54 -48.43 11.88 17.06
N GLY A 55 -48.70 11.63 15.78
CA GLY A 55 -48.65 10.29 15.18
C GLY A 55 -47.33 10.01 14.48
N GLY A 56 -46.94 8.73 14.40
CA GLY A 56 -45.85 8.24 13.56
C GLY A 56 -46.35 7.55 12.29
N MET A 57 -45.45 7.23 11.38
CA MET A 57 -45.75 6.49 10.16
C MET A 57 -44.81 5.30 9.98
N LEU A 58 -45.37 4.11 9.81
CA LEU A 58 -44.66 2.94 9.30
C LEU A 58 -44.96 2.80 7.81
N TRP A 59 -43.95 2.89 6.97
CA TRP A 59 -44.09 2.80 5.52
C TRP A 59 -43.75 1.40 5.02
N ALA A 60 -44.74 0.69 4.50
CA ALA A 60 -44.53 -0.61 3.87
C ALA A 60 -44.11 -0.41 2.40
N THR A 61 -42.99 -1.01 1.99
CA THR A 61 -42.44 -0.89 0.63
C THR A 61 -41.83 -2.22 0.17
N HIS A 62 -41.39 -2.31 -1.09
CA HIS A 62 -40.72 -3.50 -1.63
C HIS A 62 -39.26 -3.59 -1.20
N LEU A 63 -38.68 -4.78 -1.32
CA LEU A 63 -37.27 -5.03 -1.04
C LEU A 63 -36.33 -4.24 -1.96
N VAL A 64 -35.38 -3.52 -1.33
CA VAL A 64 -34.35 -2.72 -2.00
C VAL A 64 -32.94 -2.92 -1.41
N ASP A 65 -32.83 -3.28 -0.13
CA ASP A 65 -31.53 -3.53 0.52
C ASP A 65 -31.07 -4.99 0.41
N ILE A 66 -32.01 -5.92 0.19
CA ILE A 66 -31.77 -7.37 0.08
C ILE A 66 -32.66 -7.92 -1.04
N GLY A 67 -32.08 -8.46 -2.10
CA GLY A 67 -32.85 -9.03 -3.21
C GLY A 67 -33.65 -7.98 -3.99
N CYS A 68 -33.04 -6.82 -4.24
CA CYS A 68 -33.64 -5.67 -4.91
C CYS A 68 -34.13 -6.02 -6.33
N ARG A 69 -35.45 -6.02 -6.54
CA ARG A 69 -36.05 -6.25 -7.87
C ARG A 69 -36.32 -4.96 -8.64
N ASP A 70 -36.56 -3.87 -7.91
CA ASP A 70 -36.82 -2.57 -8.49
C ASP A 70 -36.27 -1.47 -7.55
N PRO A 71 -35.17 -0.81 -7.94
CA PRO A 71 -34.51 0.17 -7.07
C PRO A 71 -35.31 1.47 -6.91
N ARG A 72 -36.37 1.69 -7.71
CA ARG A 72 -37.19 2.92 -7.64
C ARG A 72 -37.88 3.10 -6.30
N TYR A 73 -38.16 2.00 -5.58
CA TYR A 73 -38.72 2.01 -4.23
C TYR A 73 -37.75 2.55 -3.17
N ALA A 74 -36.44 2.60 -3.44
CA ALA A 74 -35.45 2.96 -2.43
C ALA A 74 -35.47 4.45 -2.03
N GLN A 75 -36.11 5.30 -2.84
CA GLN A 75 -36.21 6.73 -2.55
C GLN A 75 -36.86 7.02 -1.19
N VAL A 76 -37.84 6.21 -0.76
CA VAL A 76 -38.52 6.44 0.53
C VAL A 76 -37.61 6.19 1.72
N LEU A 77 -36.61 5.31 1.62
CA LEU A 77 -35.66 5.05 2.70
C LEU A 77 -34.82 6.31 2.97
N GLY A 78 -34.25 6.89 1.93
CA GLY A 78 -33.45 8.13 2.03
C GLY A 78 -34.26 9.30 2.58
N LEU A 79 -35.50 9.47 2.09
CA LEU A 79 -36.44 10.43 2.65
C LEU A 79 -36.67 10.19 4.15
N ALA A 80 -37.03 8.97 4.53
CA ALA A 80 -37.38 8.61 5.91
C ALA A 80 -36.22 8.89 6.86
N ARG A 81 -35.00 8.52 6.47
CA ARG A 81 -33.76 8.78 7.22
C ARG A 81 -33.56 10.27 7.49
N SER A 82 -33.67 11.12 6.47
CA SER A 82 -33.51 12.57 6.63
C SER A 82 -34.65 13.21 7.42
N VAL A 83 -35.90 12.82 7.17
CA VAL A 83 -37.07 13.38 7.85
C VAL A 83 -37.07 13.05 9.34
N ARG A 84 -36.67 11.84 9.75
CA ARG A 84 -36.53 11.48 11.17
C ARG A 84 -35.59 12.43 11.91
N THR A 85 -34.48 12.80 11.26
CA THR A 85 -33.49 13.74 11.82
C THR A 85 -34.00 15.19 11.82
N GLU A 86 -34.91 15.57 10.91
CA GLU A 86 -35.37 16.95 10.72
C GLU A 86 -36.66 17.34 11.46
N GLN A 87 -37.63 16.43 11.53
CA GLN A 87 -39.04 16.80 11.79
C GLN A 87 -39.62 16.24 13.10
N SER A 88 -38.82 15.62 13.97
CA SER A 88 -39.32 15.00 15.21
C SER A 88 -40.54 14.09 14.99
N ILE A 89 -40.66 13.51 13.79
CA ILE A 89 -41.68 12.52 13.43
C ILE A 89 -41.00 11.16 13.27
N ASP A 90 -41.60 10.17 13.91
CA ASP A 90 -41.21 8.77 13.74
C ASP A 90 -41.67 8.28 12.37
N LEU A 91 -40.81 8.37 11.36
CA LEU A 91 -41.04 7.81 10.03
C LEU A 91 -40.19 6.54 9.84
N ALA A 92 -40.79 5.38 10.07
CA ALA A 92 -40.16 4.08 9.88
C ALA A 92 -40.45 3.48 8.50
N THR A 93 -39.61 2.54 8.06
CA THR A 93 -39.82 1.76 6.84
C THR A 93 -39.80 0.27 7.13
N CYS A 94 -40.64 -0.50 6.43
CA CYS A 94 -40.60 -1.96 6.43
C CYS A 94 -40.67 -2.45 4.99
N GLN A 95 -39.56 -3.00 4.51
CA GLN A 95 -39.50 -3.67 3.22
C GLN A 95 -40.14 -5.05 3.33
N VAL A 96 -40.93 -5.45 2.35
CA VAL A 96 -41.66 -6.72 2.32
C VAL A 96 -41.35 -7.44 1.02
N ASP A 97 -41.03 -8.73 1.10
CA ASP A 97 -40.79 -9.60 -0.06
C ASP A 97 -42.04 -9.76 -0.93
N GLU A 98 -43.16 -10.18 -0.33
CA GLU A 98 -44.40 -10.53 -1.03
C GLU A 98 -45.62 -10.03 -0.24
N PHE A 99 -46.38 -9.09 -0.82
CA PHE A 99 -47.56 -8.51 -0.18
C PHE A 99 -48.82 -9.40 -0.25
N ASP A 100 -48.82 -10.43 -1.10
CA ASP A 100 -49.85 -11.46 -1.20
C ASP A 100 -49.57 -12.68 -0.29
N ASN A 101 -48.39 -12.75 0.32
CA ASN A 101 -47.99 -13.81 1.22
C ASN A 101 -48.51 -13.57 2.66
N ALA A 102 -49.34 -14.47 3.15
CA ALA A 102 -49.95 -14.35 4.49
C ALA A 102 -48.92 -14.33 5.63
N GLU A 103 -47.79 -15.04 5.50
CA GLU A 103 -46.73 -15.03 6.51
C GLU A 103 -46.04 -13.67 6.55
N SER A 104 -45.70 -13.10 5.39
CA SER A 104 -45.07 -11.78 5.29
C SER A 104 -45.96 -10.69 5.86
N ILE A 105 -47.28 -10.74 5.61
CA ILE A 105 -48.24 -9.83 6.23
C ILE A 105 -48.32 -10.02 7.74
N GLN A 106 -48.26 -11.26 8.25
CA GLN A 106 -48.20 -11.50 9.69
C GLN A 106 -46.94 -10.89 10.32
N ARG A 107 -45.79 -10.97 9.65
CA ARG A 107 -44.55 -10.31 10.11
C ARG A 107 -44.64 -8.79 10.04
N LEU A 108 -45.28 -8.23 9.02
CA LEU A 108 -45.52 -6.79 8.92
C LEU A 108 -46.34 -6.27 10.12
N LEU A 109 -47.35 -7.04 10.57
CA LEU A 109 -48.13 -6.71 11.76
C LEU A 109 -47.30 -6.80 13.07
N GLN A 110 -46.33 -7.72 13.13
CA GLN A 110 -45.37 -7.77 14.24
C GLN A 110 -44.47 -6.54 14.24
N VAL A 111 -43.97 -6.13 13.07
CA VAL A 111 -43.19 -4.88 12.91
C VAL A 111 -44.03 -3.67 13.30
N LEU A 112 -45.30 -3.59 12.88
CA LEU A 112 -46.21 -2.52 13.29
C LEU A 112 -46.38 -2.47 14.81
N THR A 113 -46.50 -3.62 15.46
CA THR A 113 -46.56 -3.68 16.93
C THR A 113 -45.29 -3.15 17.59
N LYS A 114 -44.11 -3.52 17.05
CA LYS A 114 -42.80 -3.02 17.53
C LYS A 114 -42.66 -1.50 17.32
N PHE A 115 -43.07 -1.00 16.14
CA PHE A 115 -43.05 0.43 15.84
C PHE A 115 -43.94 1.23 16.80
N ARG A 116 -45.15 0.75 17.07
CA ARG A 116 -46.09 1.42 17.98
C ARG A 116 -45.54 1.54 19.41
N SER A 117 -44.77 0.55 19.88
CA SER A 117 -44.19 0.57 21.22
C SER A 117 -42.94 1.45 21.33
N ARG A 118 -42.22 1.69 20.22
CA ARG A 118 -40.89 2.33 20.17
C ARG A 118 -39.95 1.90 21.31
N GLN A 119 -40.00 0.63 21.70
CA GLN A 119 -39.14 0.14 22.77
C GLN A 119 -37.70 0.01 22.26
N GLY A 120 -36.80 0.83 22.81
CA GLY A 120 -35.35 0.61 22.83
C GLY A 120 -34.92 0.03 24.19
N ASP A 121 -33.63 -0.24 24.34
CA ASP A 121 -33.02 -0.48 25.66
C ASP A 121 -32.20 0.74 26.11
N ASP A 122 -31.60 0.71 27.31
CA ASP A 122 -30.84 1.85 27.85
C ASP A 122 -29.55 2.15 27.04
N GLU A 123 -29.13 1.26 26.12
CA GLU A 123 -27.90 1.36 25.33
C GLU A 123 -28.15 1.59 23.81
N VAL A 124 -29.35 1.28 23.30
CA VAL A 124 -29.66 1.25 21.85
C VAL A 124 -31.02 1.90 21.56
N ASP A 125 -31.01 2.91 20.69
CA ASP A 125 -32.22 3.56 20.16
C ASP A 125 -33.15 2.55 19.45
N PRO A 126 -34.47 2.80 19.39
CA PRO A 126 -35.40 1.95 18.66
C PRO A 126 -35.03 1.81 17.17
N ASP A 127 -35.22 0.60 16.61
CA ASP A 127 -35.10 0.40 15.17
C ASP A 127 -36.23 1.16 14.43
N PHE A 128 -35.91 1.73 13.26
CA PHE A 128 -36.89 2.38 12.37
C PHE A 128 -36.89 1.79 10.95
N GLU A 129 -36.10 0.76 10.69
CA GLU A 129 -35.97 0.16 9.36
C GLU A 129 -35.93 -1.37 9.49
N TRP A 130 -36.83 -2.03 8.78
CA TRP A 130 -36.95 -3.48 8.77
C TRP A 130 -37.03 -4.01 7.35
N ALA A 131 -36.59 -5.26 7.15
CA ALA A 131 -36.86 -6.02 5.94
C ALA A 131 -37.46 -7.38 6.31
N ILE A 132 -38.56 -7.75 5.64
CA ILE A 132 -39.16 -9.08 5.72
C ILE A 132 -38.70 -9.84 4.49
N PHE A 133 -37.84 -10.82 4.72
CA PHE A 133 -37.27 -11.64 3.65
C PHE A 133 -37.21 -13.10 4.08
N ASN A 134 -37.81 -13.98 3.27
CA ASN A 134 -37.88 -15.42 3.51
C ASN A 134 -38.48 -15.76 4.88
N GLY A 135 -39.61 -15.14 5.21
CA GLY A 135 -40.33 -15.41 6.46
C GLY A 135 -39.55 -14.97 7.72
N ARG A 136 -38.65 -14.00 7.62
CA ARG A 136 -37.89 -13.46 8.78
C ARG A 136 -37.89 -11.94 8.75
N ILE A 137 -38.05 -11.34 9.93
CA ILE A 137 -37.84 -9.91 10.14
C ILE A 137 -36.33 -9.71 10.35
N GLN A 138 -35.73 -8.86 9.53
CA GLN A 138 -34.31 -8.53 9.54
C GLN A 138 -34.13 -7.02 9.72
N VAL A 139 -32.97 -6.65 10.24
CA VAL A 139 -32.57 -5.25 10.44
C VAL A 139 -31.16 -5.07 9.89
N ALA A 140 -30.96 -4.07 9.03
CA ALA A 140 -29.67 -3.78 8.43
C ALA A 140 -28.67 -3.23 9.47
N ARG A 141 -27.40 -3.64 9.34
CA ARG A 141 -26.28 -3.22 10.20
C ARG A 141 -25.02 -3.05 9.35
N PHE A 142 -24.14 -2.13 9.74
CA PHE A 142 -22.84 -1.97 9.10
C PHE A 142 -21.88 -3.08 9.50
N HIS A 143 -21.16 -3.61 8.52
CA HIS A 143 -20.07 -4.57 8.74
C HIS A 143 -18.74 -3.92 8.32
N PRO A 144 -17.80 -3.68 9.24
CA PRO A 144 -16.50 -3.14 8.89
C PRO A 144 -15.71 -4.17 8.08
N PHE A 145 -15.07 -3.72 7.01
CA PHE A 145 -14.14 -4.56 6.25
C PHE A 145 -12.93 -3.72 5.80
N SER A 146 -11.86 -4.40 5.40
CA SER A 146 -10.62 -3.80 4.93
C SER A 146 -10.51 -3.99 3.43
N LEU A 147 -10.66 -2.91 2.67
CA LEU A 147 -10.55 -2.95 1.20
C LEU A 147 -9.17 -3.47 0.75
N SER A 148 -8.11 -3.17 1.50
CA SER A 148 -6.77 -3.73 1.27
C SER A 148 -6.74 -5.25 1.42
N ASP A 149 -7.55 -5.81 2.31
CA ASP A 149 -7.64 -7.25 2.49
C ASP A 149 -8.46 -7.91 1.36
N GLU A 150 -9.52 -7.27 0.88
CA GLU A 150 -10.36 -7.76 -0.22
C GLU A 150 -9.68 -7.64 -1.60
N LEU A 151 -8.85 -6.61 -1.80
CA LEU A 151 -8.07 -6.43 -3.04
C LEU A 151 -6.84 -7.35 -3.14
N SER A 152 -6.63 -8.22 -2.14
CA SER A 152 -5.53 -9.16 -2.13
C SER A 152 -5.80 -10.38 -3.02
N CYS A 153 -4.88 -10.66 -3.95
CA CYS A 153 -4.94 -11.86 -4.77
C CYS A 153 -4.39 -13.07 -4.00
N GLN A 154 -5.01 -14.23 -4.17
CA GLN A 154 -4.42 -15.50 -3.74
C GLN A 154 -3.25 -15.84 -4.67
N GLY A 155 -2.13 -16.29 -4.08
CA GLY A 155 -0.83 -16.28 -4.74
C GLY A 155 -0.75 -17.15 -6.00
N GLU A 156 -0.27 -16.57 -7.10
CA GLU A 156 0.12 -17.31 -8.30
C GLU A 156 1.51 -17.95 -8.16
N SER A 157 1.83 -18.97 -8.97
CA SER A 157 3.12 -19.69 -8.88
C SER A 157 4.34 -18.88 -9.35
N ASN A 158 4.15 -17.63 -9.79
CA ASN A 158 5.20 -16.76 -10.32
C ASN A 158 5.55 -15.57 -9.41
N GLU A 159 5.16 -15.64 -8.14
CA GLU A 159 5.39 -14.58 -7.16
C GLU A 159 6.74 -14.68 -6.46
N MET A 160 7.27 -13.53 -6.08
CA MET A 160 8.38 -13.37 -5.14
C MET A 160 8.03 -12.33 -4.07
N SER A 161 8.69 -12.42 -2.92
CA SER A 161 8.53 -11.46 -1.82
C SER A 161 9.85 -10.76 -1.54
N THR A 162 9.83 -9.44 -1.36
CA THR A 162 11.03 -8.63 -1.09
C THR A 162 10.79 -7.69 0.07
N LEU A 163 11.77 -7.53 0.96
CA LEU A 163 11.69 -6.60 2.09
C LEU A 163 11.51 -5.16 1.60
N ASN A 164 10.53 -4.47 2.17
CA ASN A 164 10.19 -3.09 1.90
C ASN A 164 9.93 -2.33 3.21
N VAL A 165 9.87 -1.00 3.15
CA VAL A 165 9.58 -0.11 4.28
C VAL A 165 8.41 0.80 3.93
N LEU A 166 7.33 0.75 4.70
CA LEU A 166 6.15 1.59 4.45
C LEU A 166 6.41 3.04 4.87
N THR A 167 7.04 3.26 6.03
CA THR A 167 7.33 4.59 6.57
C THR A 167 8.81 4.71 6.90
N PRO A 168 9.61 5.38 6.05
CA PRO A 168 11.00 5.69 6.33
C PRO A 168 11.23 6.26 7.73
N GLY A 169 12.31 5.83 8.40
CA GLY A 169 12.62 6.23 9.77
C GLY A 169 11.97 5.37 10.85
N ARG A 170 11.06 4.44 10.49
CA ARG A 170 10.41 3.51 11.43
C ARG A 170 10.70 2.06 11.06
N ILE A 171 11.62 1.42 11.80
CA ILE A 171 11.95 -0.02 11.64
C ILE A 171 10.71 -0.91 11.79
N SER A 172 9.73 -0.51 12.61
CA SER A 172 8.45 -1.22 12.77
C SER A 172 7.58 -1.27 11.52
N SER A 173 7.91 -0.47 10.49
CA SER A 173 7.20 -0.43 9.21
C SER A 173 7.85 -1.29 8.13
N LEU A 174 8.87 -2.08 8.48
CA LEU A 174 9.46 -3.08 7.59
C LEU A 174 8.49 -4.26 7.41
N TYR A 175 8.25 -4.64 6.15
CA TYR A 175 7.38 -5.76 5.76
C TYR A 175 7.88 -6.37 4.44
N TYR A 176 7.53 -7.63 4.15
CA TYR A 176 7.86 -8.26 2.87
C TYR A 176 6.72 -8.02 1.89
N ALA A 177 6.98 -7.28 0.81
CA ALA A 177 6.00 -7.02 -0.24
C ALA A 177 6.05 -8.11 -1.31
N ARG A 178 4.90 -8.68 -1.68
CA ARG A 178 4.77 -9.60 -2.82
C ARG A 178 4.75 -8.85 -4.15
N HIS A 179 5.41 -9.40 -5.16
CA HIS A 179 5.35 -8.93 -6.54
C HIS A 179 5.72 -10.06 -7.51
N GLU A 180 5.42 -9.87 -8.80
CA GLU A 180 5.80 -10.83 -9.84
C GLU A 180 7.32 -10.93 -10.02
N ARG A 181 7.78 -12.15 -10.34
CA ARG A 181 9.15 -12.39 -10.81
C ARG A 181 9.33 -11.75 -12.18
N LYS A 182 10.48 -11.10 -12.39
CA LYS A 182 10.81 -10.45 -13.67
C LYS A 182 11.28 -11.46 -14.71
N GLU A 183 11.16 -11.09 -15.97
CA GLU A 183 11.87 -11.77 -17.05
C GLU A 183 13.39 -11.64 -16.87
N LEU A 184 14.11 -12.70 -17.23
CA LEU A 184 15.55 -12.81 -17.00
C LEU A 184 16.32 -12.30 -18.22
N GLU A 185 17.25 -11.36 -18.03
CA GLU A 185 18.11 -10.91 -19.11
C GLU A 185 19.15 -11.98 -19.51
N SER A 186 19.72 -11.85 -20.71
CA SER A 186 20.60 -12.88 -21.28
C SER A 186 21.84 -13.19 -20.43
N ASN A 187 22.36 -12.25 -19.64
CA ASN A 187 23.57 -12.39 -18.82
C ASN A 187 23.27 -12.49 -17.31
N GLU A 188 22.01 -12.71 -16.95
CA GLU A 188 21.56 -12.78 -15.57
C GLU A 188 21.31 -14.21 -15.12
N VAL A 189 21.24 -14.36 -13.80
CA VAL A 189 20.89 -15.59 -13.10
C VAL A 189 19.91 -15.23 -11.99
N GLU A 190 18.88 -16.07 -11.85
CA GLU A 190 17.97 -16.04 -10.72
C GLU A 190 18.37 -17.08 -9.68
N VAL A 191 18.35 -16.66 -8.42
CA VAL A 191 18.69 -17.48 -7.26
C VAL A 191 17.52 -17.47 -6.29
N GLU A 192 17.03 -18.65 -5.93
CA GLU A 192 16.16 -18.81 -4.75
C GLU A 192 17.01 -18.61 -3.50
N VAL A 193 16.68 -17.60 -2.72
CA VAL A 193 17.50 -17.14 -1.61
C VAL A 193 17.18 -17.97 -0.36
N TYR A 194 18.23 -18.51 0.26
CA TYR A 194 18.14 -19.23 1.53
C TYR A 194 18.60 -18.36 2.71
N SER A 195 19.56 -17.47 2.46
CA SER A 195 20.10 -16.58 3.48
C SER A 195 20.64 -15.30 2.86
N ALA A 196 20.56 -14.20 3.61
CA ALA A 196 21.07 -12.90 3.21
C ALA A 196 21.76 -12.19 4.38
N GLY A 197 22.84 -11.47 4.08
CA GLY A 197 23.63 -10.76 5.07
C GLY A 197 23.08 -9.37 5.37
N LEU A 198 22.80 -9.10 6.64
CA LEU A 198 22.44 -7.76 7.10
C LEU A 198 23.68 -6.89 7.27
N ASN A 199 23.65 -5.70 6.67
CA ASN A 199 24.74 -4.75 6.69
C ASN A 199 24.32 -3.43 7.34
N PHE A 200 25.28 -2.68 7.89
CA PHE A 200 24.99 -1.39 8.52
C PHE A 200 24.37 -0.38 7.53
N ARG A 201 24.68 -0.53 6.24
CA ARG A 201 24.02 0.18 5.13
C ARG A 201 22.51 0.01 5.17
N ASP A 202 22.00 -1.19 5.42
CA ASP A 202 20.57 -1.49 5.43
C ASP A 202 19.86 -0.75 6.58
N ILE A 203 20.53 -0.60 7.72
CA ILE A 203 20.04 0.21 8.85
C ILE A 203 19.93 1.69 8.44
N LEU A 204 20.96 2.24 7.78
CA LEU A 204 20.93 3.63 7.31
C LEU A 204 19.84 3.89 6.27
N VAL A 205 19.55 2.91 5.41
CA VAL A 205 18.44 2.97 4.43
C VAL A 205 17.08 2.92 5.14
N ALA A 206 16.91 2.03 6.13
CA ALA A 206 15.67 1.92 6.91
C ALA A 206 15.37 3.21 7.71
N LEU A 207 16.42 3.82 8.28
CA LEU A 207 16.31 5.08 9.03
C LEU A 207 16.16 6.31 8.13
N GLY A 208 16.31 6.17 6.81
CA GLY A 208 16.23 7.29 5.86
C GLY A 208 17.39 8.28 5.91
N ILE A 209 18.51 7.88 6.50
CA ILE A 209 19.76 8.67 6.50
C ILE A 209 20.44 8.58 5.12
N VAL A 210 20.31 7.43 4.46
CA VAL A 210 20.75 7.24 3.08
C VAL A 210 19.52 7.27 2.17
N GLU A 211 19.39 8.35 1.41
CA GLU A 211 18.36 8.48 0.38
C GLU A 211 18.82 7.80 -0.90
N LEU A 212 18.13 6.73 -1.28
CA LEU A 212 18.28 6.09 -2.58
C LEU A 212 17.02 6.37 -3.42
N PRO A 213 17.13 6.57 -4.75
CA PRO A 213 15.98 6.76 -5.64
C PRO A 213 14.94 5.64 -5.55
N VAL A 214 15.40 4.42 -5.21
CA VAL A 214 14.57 3.27 -4.83
C VAL A 214 15.22 2.66 -3.60
N ARG A 215 14.48 2.57 -2.48
CA ARG A 215 15.00 2.06 -1.20
C ARG A 215 15.04 0.53 -1.25
N LEU A 216 16.24 -0.01 -1.46
CA LEU A 216 16.47 -1.43 -1.69
C LEU A 216 17.42 -1.98 -0.61
N PHE A 217 17.05 -3.12 -0.04
CA PHE A 217 17.75 -3.72 1.09
C PHE A 217 18.53 -4.97 0.69
N GLY A 218 19.67 -5.15 1.34
CA GLY A 218 20.52 -6.31 1.17
C GLY A 218 21.38 -6.22 -0.11
N ILE A 219 22.65 -6.57 0.05
CA ILE A 219 23.67 -6.50 -1.01
C ILE A 219 24.42 -7.84 -1.17
N GLU A 220 24.03 -8.85 -0.42
CA GLU A 220 24.58 -10.21 -0.49
C GLU A 220 23.52 -11.24 -0.13
N ALA A 221 23.53 -12.36 -0.84
CA ALA A 221 22.67 -13.50 -0.62
C ALA A 221 23.40 -14.80 -0.95
N ALA A 222 22.92 -15.90 -0.39
CA ALA A 222 23.30 -17.25 -0.79
C ALA A 222 22.05 -18.13 -0.95
N GLY A 223 22.11 -19.06 -1.89
CA GLY A 223 20.96 -19.87 -2.26
C GLY A 223 21.25 -20.80 -3.43
N THR A 224 20.19 -21.18 -4.15
CA THR A 224 20.28 -22.12 -5.27
C THR A 224 19.81 -21.48 -6.57
N VAL A 225 20.54 -21.70 -7.66
CA VAL A 225 20.17 -21.17 -8.98
C VAL A 225 18.86 -21.81 -9.47
N THR A 226 17.88 -20.99 -9.87
CA THR A 226 16.58 -21.45 -10.39
C THR A 226 16.40 -21.18 -11.88
N ARG A 227 16.93 -20.07 -12.38
CA ARG A 227 16.90 -19.71 -13.82
C ARG A 227 18.24 -19.13 -14.24
N VAL A 228 18.62 -19.39 -15.48
CA VAL A 228 19.89 -18.95 -16.08
C VAL A 228 19.59 -18.29 -17.42
N GLY A 229 20.13 -17.10 -17.65
CA GLY A 229 19.98 -16.34 -18.89
C GLY A 229 20.67 -17.03 -20.06
N ALA A 230 20.14 -16.84 -21.27
CA ALA A 230 20.58 -17.57 -22.47
C ALA A 230 22.06 -17.39 -22.86
N GLY A 231 22.71 -16.32 -22.37
CA GLY A 231 24.11 -15.99 -22.64
C GLY A 231 25.08 -16.44 -21.56
N VAL A 232 24.61 -17.14 -20.51
CA VAL A 232 25.46 -17.67 -19.45
C VAL A 232 25.94 -19.07 -19.84
N CYS A 233 27.24 -19.32 -19.71
CA CYS A 233 27.83 -20.62 -20.04
C CYS A 233 27.37 -21.69 -19.03
N PRO A 234 26.85 -22.85 -19.47
CA PRO A 234 26.43 -23.93 -18.57
C PRO A 234 27.57 -24.53 -17.71
N ASP A 235 28.82 -24.37 -18.14
CA ASP A 235 30.00 -24.82 -17.37
C ASP A 235 30.34 -23.86 -16.21
N ASP A 236 29.89 -22.61 -16.30
CA ASP A 236 30.10 -21.59 -15.27
C ASP A 236 29.04 -21.73 -14.16
N LEU A 237 27.75 -21.68 -14.54
CA LEU A 237 26.58 -21.75 -13.66
C LEU A 237 25.41 -22.50 -14.31
N ARG A 238 24.72 -23.33 -13.53
CA ARG A 238 23.52 -24.05 -13.96
C ARG A 238 22.46 -24.10 -12.85
N VAL A 239 21.21 -24.37 -13.25
CA VAL A 239 20.10 -24.59 -12.31
C VAL A 239 20.45 -25.70 -11.32
N GLY A 240 20.18 -25.47 -10.04
CA GLY A 240 20.51 -26.36 -8.94
C GLY A 240 21.88 -26.11 -8.29
N ASP A 241 22.73 -25.26 -8.86
CA ASP A 241 24.02 -24.93 -8.23
C ASP A 241 23.81 -24.11 -6.94
N ARG A 242 24.57 -24.47 -5.90
CA ARG A 242 24.64 -23.71 -4.64
C ARG A 242 25.58 -22.52 -4.83
N VAL A 243 25.10 -21.32 -4.58
CA VAL A 243 25.82 -20.09 -4.94
C VAL A 243 25.78 -19.03 -3.84
N VAL A 244 26.77 -18.13 -3.91
CA VAL A 244 26.77 -16.83 -3.21
C VAL A 244 26.80 -15.71 -4.25
N CYS A 245 26.07 -14.64 -3.97
CA CYS A 245 25.80 -13.57 -4.92
C CYS A 245 26.09 -12.20 -4.30
N PHE A 246 26.85 -11.37 -5.04
CA PHE A 246 26.83 -9.92 -4.80
C PHE A 246 25.59 -9.35 -5.50
N CYS A 247 24.68 -8.80 -4.71
CA CYS A 247 23.36 -8.39 -5.18
C CYS A 247 23.31 -6.87 -5.31
N ARG A 248 22.78 -6.38 -6.43
CA ARG A 248 22.61 -4.94 -6.63
C ARG A 248 21.49 -4.40 -5.74
N LYS A 249 20.53 -5.27 -5.46
CA LYS A 249 19.30 -5.02 -4.71
C LYS A 249 18.61 -6.33 -4.35
N ASP A 250 17.59 -6.23 -3.51
CA ASP A 250 16.62 -7.28 -3.25
C ASP A 250 17.26 -8.59 -2.77
N ALA A 251 18.24 -8.50 -1.87
CA ALA A 251 18.83 -9.71 -1.28
C ALA A 251 17.97 -10.26 -0.14
N PHE A 252 17.23 -9.40 0.59
CA PHE A 252 16.18 -9.84 1.52
C PHE A 252 14.90 -10.13 0.74
N SER A 253 14.92 -11.19 -0.04
CA SER A 253 13.82 -11.61 -0.90
C SER A 253 13.76 -13.14 -1.01
N THR A 254 12.65 -13.71 -1.46
CA THR A 254 12.58 -15.16 -1.74
C THR A 254 13.36 -15.54 -2.99
N PHE A 255 13.47 -14.64 -3.97
CA PHE A 255 14.28 -14.80 -5.17
C PHE A 255 15.04 -13.52 -5.46
N THR A 256 16.29 -13.63 -5.91
CA THR A 256 17.06 -12.47 -6.37
C THR A 256 17.61 -12.71 -7.76
N THR A 257 17.76 -11.64 -8.53
CA THR A 257 18.33 -11.66 -9.88
C THR A 257 19.59 -10.80 -9.89
N THR A 258 20.69 -11.36 -10.40
CA THR A 258 21.97 -10.65 -10.51
C THR A 258 22.73 -11.08 -11.76
N LEU A 259 23.82 -10.38 -12.07
CA LEU A 259 24.71 -10.74 -13.18
C LEU A 259 25.45 -12.04 -12.86
N ALA A 260 25.58 -12.92 -13.86
CA ALA A 260 26.33 -14.18 -13.71
C ALA A 260 27.78 -13.96 -13.26
N ASP A 261 28.41 -12.85 -13.65
CA ASP A 261 29.78 -12.49 -13.26
C ASP A 261 29.99 -12.33 -11.75
N VAL A 262 28.93 -12.09 -10.97
CA VAL A 262 29.00 -11.89 -9.52
C VAL A 262 28.17 -12.89 -8.72
N CYS A 263 27.90 -14.03 -9.34
CA CYS A 263 27.31 -15.21 -8.74
C CYS A 263 28.34 -16.34 -8.84
N MET A 264 28.71 -16.96 -7.71
CA MET A 264 29.73 -18.01 -7.71
C MET A 264 29.29 -19.21 -6.89
N ARG A 265 29.64 -20.41 -7.39
CA ARG A 265 29.44 -21.67 -6.70
C ARG A 265 30.15 -21.69 -5.35
N ILE A 266 29.44 -22.13 -4.32
CA ILE A 266 30.02 -22.36 -3.00
C ILE A 266 30.29 -23.85 -2.76
N PRO A 267 31.35 -24.21 -2.01
CA PRO A 267 31.62 -25.59 -1.68
C PRO A 267 30.57 -26.19 -0.73
N ASP A 268 30.47 -27.52 -0.71
CA ASP A 268 29.54 -28.27 0.17
C ASP A 268 29.82 -28.09 1.66
N THR A 269 31.05 -27.72 2.01
CA THR A 269 31.44 -27.42 3.39
C THR A 269 30.93 -26.09 3.92
N LEU A 270 30.50 -25.17 3.04
CA LEU A 270 30.06 -23.84 3.42
C LEU A 270 28.54 -23.79 3.45
N THR A 271 27.94 -23.46 4.59
CA THR A 271 26.47 -23.32 4.68
C THR A 271 26.01 -22.03 3.99
N PHE A 272 24.72 -21.93 3.64
CA PHE A 272 24.18 -20.70 3.04
C PHE A 272 24.31 -19.50 3.99
N ASP A 273 24.07 -19.68 5.29
CA ASP A 273 24.24 -18.62 6.29
C ASP A 273 25.68 -18.12 6.36
N GLN A 274 26.65 -19.05 6.32
CA GLN A 274 28.07 -18.69 6.33
C GLN A 274 28.45 -17.94 5.05
N ALA A 275 28.05 -18.46 3.89
CA ALA A 275 28.31 -17.84 2.60
C ALA A 275 27.71 -16.43 2.48
N ALA A 276 26.42 -16.29 2.83
CA ALA A 276 25.68 -15.03 2.74
C ALA A 276 26.16 -13.96 3.71
N THR A 277 26.86 -14.33 4.79
CA THR A 277 27.31 -13.36 5.82
C THR A 277 28.79 -13.08 5.80
N MET A 278 29.61 -13.90 5.13
CA MET A 278 31.04 -13.65 5.01
C MET A 278 31.42 -12.83 3.76
N LEU A 279 30.58 -12.82 2.71
CA LEU A 279 30.92 -12.22 1.42
C LEU A 279 31.33 -10.75 1.54
N ILE A 280 30.42 -9.84 1.91
CA ILE A 280 30.70 -8.39 1.95
C ILE A 280 31.81 -8.01 2.94
N PRO A 281 31.88 -8.61 4.16
CA PRO A 281 33.01 -8.38 5.06
C PRO A 281 34.38 -8.65 4.43
N TYR A 282 34.60 -9.84 3.86
CA TYR A 282 35.88 -10.16 3.24
C TYR A 282 36.09 -9.38 1.95
N PHE A 283 35.03 -9.19 1.16
CA PHE A 283 35.07 -8.40 -0.05
C PHE A 283 35.56 -6.98 0.23
N THR A 284 35.05 -6.35 1.28
CA THR A 284 35.48 -5.02 1.73
C THR A 284 36.90 -5.05 2.27
N ALA A 285 37.24 -5.99 3.14
CA ALA A 285 38.58 -6.07 3.75
C ALA A 285 39.69 -6.34 2.73
N ILE A 286 39.47 -7.29 1.81
CA ILE A 286 40.43 -7.61 0.74
C ILE A 286 40.57 -6.43 -0.22
N HIS A 287 39.45 -5.82 -0.63
CA HIS A 287 39.53 -4.66 -1.53
C HIS A 287 40.28 -3.49 -0.87
N ALA A 288 39.95 -3.20 0.39
CA ALA A 288 40.58 -2.14 1.16
C ALA A 288 42.07 -2.38 1.38
N MET A 289 42.44 -3.52 1.95
CA MET A 289 43.81 -3.78 2.41
C MET A 289 44.73 -4.26 1.29
N VAL A 290 44.23 -5.11 0.38
CA VAL A 290 45.06 -5.72 -0.67
C VAL A 290 45.05 -4.87 -1.94
N ASN A 291 43.89 -4.55 -2.49
CA ASN A 291 43.82 -3.89 -3.79
C ASN A 291 44.13 -2.39 -3.71
N VAL A 292 43.60 -1.70 -2.71
CA VAL A 292 43.76 -0.25 -2.53
C VAL A 292 44.99 0.06 -1.66
N GLY A 293 45.03 -0.49 -0.45
CA GLY A 293 46.12 -0.24 0.51
C GLY A 293 47.44 -0.91 0.15
N ARG A 294 47.40 -2.03 -0.59
CA ARG A 294 48.60 -2.83 -0.94
C ARG A 294 49.43 -3.17 0.29
N VAL A 295 48.76 -3.55 1.36
CA VAL A 295 49.37 -3.90 2.65
C VAL A 295 50.29 -5.11 2.46
N THR A 296 51.48 -5.02 3.04
CA THR A 296 52.52 -6.05 2.99
C THR A 296 52.96 -6.47 4.38
N LYS A 297 53.67 -7.60 4.43
CA LYS A 297 54.19 -8.21 5.65
C LYS A 297 54.97 -7.23 6.52
N GLY A 298 54.72 -7.27 7.83
CA GLY A 298 55.41 -6.47 8.84
C GLY A 298 54.95 -5.01 8.97
N GLN A 299 54.07 -4.51 8.11
CA GLN A 299 53.49 -3.17 8.26
C GLN A 299 52.45 -3.15 9.40
N SER A 300 52.31 -2.01 10.08
CA SER A 300 51.33 -1.88 11.15
C SER A 300 49.94 -1.54 10.61
N VAL A 301 48.92 -2.22 11.15
CA VAL A 301 47.52 -2.06 10.74
C VAL A 301 46.66 -1.78 11.95
N LEU A 302 45.83 -0.74 11.90
CA LEU A 302 44.79 -0.47 12.89
C LEU A 302 43.41 -0.72 12.28
N VAL A 303 42.64 -1.61 12.90
CA VAL A 303 41.25 -1.89 12.48
C VAL A 303 40.28 -1.32 13.50
N HIS A 304 39.50 -0.32 13.09
CA HIS A 304 38.45 0.23 13.95
C HIS A 304 37.21 -0.69 13.99
N SER A 305 36.51 -0.66 15.13
CA SER A 305 35.29 -1.45 15.36
C SER A 305 35.48 -2.96 15.08
N ALA A 306 36.58 -3.52 15.56
CA ALA A 306 37.13 -4.79 15.07
C ALA A 306 36.21 -6.00 15.29
N CYS A 307 35.33 -5.99 16.28
CA CYS A 307 34.36 -7.09 16.48
C CYS A 307 33.13 -7.02 15.56
N GLY A 308 33.04 -6.06 14.64
CA GLY A 308 32.02 -6.06 13.58
C GLY A 308 32.40 -7.00 12.43
N GLY A 309 31.50 -7.15 11.46
CA GLY A 309 31.72 -8.01 10.28
C GLY A 309 33.02 -7.73 9.54
N VAL A 310 33.16 -6.52 8.97
CA VAL A 310 34.37 -6.11 8.22
C VAL A 310 35.61 -6.14 9.12
N GLY A 311 35.46 -5.79 10.40
CA GLY A 311 36.57 -5.79 11.36
C GLY A 311 37.16 -7.18 11.57
N LEU A 312 36.33 -8.20 11.81
CA LEU A 312 36.79 -9.58 11.99
C LEU A 312 37.38 -10.15 10.69
N ALA A 313 36.80 -9.82 9.54
CA ALA A 313 37.39 -10.18 8.24
C ALA A 313 38.77 -9.54 8.08
N ALA A 314 38.91 -8.24 8.40
CA ALA A 314 40.17 -7.52 8.33
C ALA A 314 41.24 -8.08 9.28
N ILE A 315 40.87 -8.54 10.48
CA ILE A 315 41.79 -9.25 11.39
C ILE A 315 42.34 -10.52 10.74
N GLN A 316 41.50 -11.32 10.09
CA GLN A 316 41.96 -12.53 9.41
C GLN A 316 42.85 -12.22 8.20
N ILE A 317 42.50 -11.20 7.41
CA ILE A 317 43.34 -10.74 6.29
C ILE A 317 44.68 -10.18 6.79
N ALA A 318 44.69 -9.38 7.85
CA ALA A 318 45.90 -8.87 8.51
C ALA A 318 46.83 -10.01 8.96
N ARG A 319 46.26 -11.08 9.55
CA ARG A 319 47.02 -12.28 9.94
C ARG A 319 47.57 -13.05 8.75
N MET A 320 46.76 -13.24 7.72
CA MET A 320 47.19 -13.88 6.47
C MET A 320 48.35 -13.12 5.82
N LEU A 321 48.36 -11.79 5.93
CA LEU A 321 49.42 -10.92 5.42
C LEU A 321 50.60 -10.75 6.40
N GLU A 322 50.54 -11.33 7.60
CA GLU A 322 51.58 -11.22 8.64
C GLU A 322 51.90 -9.76 9.03
N THR A 323 50.87 -8.94 9.27
CA THR A 323 50.99 -7.53 9.67
C THR A 323 51.07 -7.35 11.20
N ASP A 324 51.60 -6.22 11.66
CA ASP A 324 51.57 -5.81 13.07
C ASP A 324 50.21 -5.18 13.43
N LEU A 325 49.32 -5.98 14.04
CA LEU A 325 47.90 -5.65 14.14
C LEU A 325 47.51 -4.96 15.47
N PHE A 326 46.73 -3.90 15.33
CA PHE A 326 46.07 -3.14 16.39
C PHE A 326 44.58 -3.04 16.08
N VAL A 327 43.76 -2.87 17.12
CA VAL A 327 42.30 -2.80 16.96
C VAL A 327 41.65 -1.82 17.92
N THR A 328 40.44 -1.37 17.59
CA THR A 328 39.56 -0.71 18.56
C THR A 328 38.22 -1.42 18.72
N VAL A 329 37.67 -1.43 19.93
CA VAL A 329 36.38 -2.03 20.29
C VAL A 329 35.62 -1.17 21.29
N GLY A 330 34.30 -1.37 21.39
CA GLY A 330 33.42 -0.54 22.20
C GLY A 330 32.96 -1.12 23.55
N SER A 331 33.41 -2.33 23.92
CA SER A 331 33.02 -3.00 25.18
C SER A 331 34.06 -4.01 25.64
N GLU A 332 34.10 -4.30 26.95
CA GLU A 332 35.01 -5.30 27.53
C GLU A 332 34.69 -6.73 27.05
N ASP A 333 33.42 -7.08 26.81
CA ASP A 333 33.08 -8.38 26.21
C ASP A 333 33.75 -8.58 24.84
N LYS A 334 33.89 -7.49 24.07
CA LYS A 334 34.58 -7.50 22.77
C LYS A 334 36.10 -7.61 22.93
N VAL A 335 36.65 -7.03 24.00
CA VAL A 335 38.07 -7.20 24.37
C VAL A 335 38.34 -8.67 24.68
N ALA A 336 37.57 -9.25 25.60
CA ALA A 336 37.70 -10.65 26.00
C ALA A 336 37.60 -11.60 24.79
N TYR A 337 36.60 -11.38 23.92
CA TYR A 337 36.45 -12.15 22.70
C TYR A 337 37.69 -12.13 21.78
N LEU A 338 38.31 -10.96 21.58
CA LEU A 338 39.51 -10.85 20.74
C LEU A 338 40.74 -11.48 21.39
N MET A 339 40.88 -11.36 22.72
CA MET A 339 41.94 -12.02 23.47
C MET A 339 41.80 -13.54 23.41
N GLU A 340 40.60 -14.08 23.61
CA GLU A 340 40.35 -15.53 23.64
C GLU A 340 40.39 -16.17 22.25
N THR A 341 39.76 -15.54 21.25
CA THR A 341 39.59 -16.13 19.91
C THR A 341 40.78 -15.87 19.01
N TYR A 342 41.41 -14.70 19.17
CA TYR A 342 42.51 -14.26 18.33
C TYR A 342 43.81 -14.10 19.13
N ASP A 343 43.92 -14.57 20.37
CA ASP A 343 45.18 -14.47 21.15
C ASP A 343 45.80 -13.05 21.10
N MET A 344 44.95 -12.03 21.09
CA MET A 344 45.38 -10.66 20.86
C MET A 344 45.83 -10.04 22.19
N PRO A 345 47.04 -9.47 22.27
CA PRO A 345 47.51 -8.83 23.50
C PRO A 345 46.62 -7.65 23.90
N ARG A 346 46.31 -7.51 25.20
CA ARG A 346 45.43 -6.44 25.71
C ARG A 346 45.90 -5.03 25.35
N ASN A 347 47.22 -4.81 25.30
CA ASN A 347 47.84 -3.54 24.92
C ASN A 347 47.66 -3.19 23.43
N ARG A 348 47.18 -4.11 22.59
CA ARG A 348 46.87 -3.88 21.17
C ARG A 348 45.39 -3.61 20.91
N ILE A 349 44.56 -3.59 21.97
CA ILE A 349 43.11 -3.41 21.91
C ILE A 349 42.74 -2.08 22.58
N PHE A 350 42.21 -1.12 21.83
CA PHE A 350 41.85 0.20 22.36
C PHE A 350 40.34 0.49 22.32
N ASN A 351 39.91 1.59 22.94
CA ASN A 351 38.51 2.00 22.97
C ASN A 351 38.11 2.64 21.62
N SER A 352 36.95 2.28 21.07
CA SER A 352 36.42 2.81 19.82
C SER A 352 35.39 3.95 19.99
N ARG A 353 35.05 4.33 21.22
CA ARG A 353 33.98 5.29 21.54
C ARG A 353 34.48 6.69 21.92
N ASP A 354 35.78 6.83 22.13
CA ASP A 354 36.45 8.09 22.44
C ASP A 354 37.84 8.11 21.81
N ALA A 355 38.54 9.24 21.90
CA ALA A 355 39.85 9.43 21.28
C ALA A 355 41.03 8.83 22.08
N SER A 356 40.78 8.09 23.18
CA SER A 356 41.86 7.53 24.02
C SER A 356 42.73 6.50 23.28
N PHE A 357 42.24 5.92 22.18
CA PHE A 357 43.04 5.02 21.34
C PHE A 357 44.27 5.71 20.75
N VAL A 358 44.25 7.04 20.56
CA VAL A 358 45.37 7.79 20.00
C VAL A 358 46.61 7.63 20.88
N ASP A 359 46.47 7.89 22.17
CA ASP A 359 47.57 7.82 23.12
C ASP A 359 48.11 6.39 23.24
N GLY A 360 47.21 5.40 23.27
CA GLY A 360 47.59 3.99 23.32
C GLY A 360 48.35 3.54 22.07
N VAL A 361 47.87 3.92 20.87
CA VAL A 361 48.53 3.63 19.61
C VAL A 361 49.91 4.30 19.56
N MET A 362 50.01 5.57 19.92
CA MET A 362 51.28 6.29 19.90
C MET A 362 52.27 5.73 20.91
N HIS A 363 51.80 5.28 22.09
CA HIS A 363 52.65 4.62 23.07
C HIS A 363 53.23 3.30 22.52
N GLU A 364 52.37 2.41 22.04
CA GLU A 364 52.77 1.08 21.55
C GLU A 364 53.59 1.13 20.25
N THR A 365 53.49 2.23 19.50
CA THR A 365 54.27 2.46 18.27
C THR A 365 55.50 3.36 18.49
N ASN A 366 55.85 3.69 19.74
CA ASN A 366 56.95 4.60 20.08
C ASN A 366 56.88 5.96 19.36
N GLY A 367 55.68 6.50 19.23
CA GLY A 367 55.39 7.78 18.57
C GLY A 367 55.39 7.72 17.03
N ARG A 368 55.58 6.53 16.43
CA ARG A 368 55.61 6.36 14.97
C ARG A 368 54.23 6.47 14.33
N GLY A 369 53.20 5.94 14.99
CA GLY A 369 51.87 5.77 14.42
C GLY A 369 51.72 4.49 13.58
N ILE A 370 50.66 4.44 12.78
CA ILE A 370 50.20 3.26 12.04
C ILE A 370 50.34 3.42 10.52
N ASP A 371 50.87 2.40 9.83
CA ASP A 371 51.03 2.43 8.37
C ASP A 371 49.68 2.41 7.64
N PHE A 372 48.74 1.56 8.07
CA PHE A 372 47.41 1.46 7.46
C PHE A 372 46.31 1.44 8.50
N ILE A 373 45.33 2.34 8.35
CA ILE A 373 44.16 2.36 9.24
C ILE A 373 42.90 2.06 8.43
N LEU A 374 42.24 0.95 8.73
CA LEU A 374 40.91 0.66 8.21
C LEU A 374 39.88 1.39 9.08
N ASN A 375 39.43 2.56 8.63
CA ASN A 375 38.57 3.43 9.40
C ASN A 375 37.09 3.25 9.07
N SER A 376 36.29 3.16 10.13
CA SER A 376 34.83 3.18 10.10
C SER A 376 34.22 4.17 11.10
N LEU A 377 35.05 4.95 11.80
CA LEU A 377 34.62 5.96 12.77
C LEU A 377 34.35 7.29 12.05
N SER A 378 33.51 8.13 12.64
CA SER A 378 33.04 9.39 12.04
C SER A 378 33.33 10.60 12.91
N GLY A 379 33.28 11.80 12.32
CA GLY A 379 33.42 13.08 13.03
C GLY A 379 34.76 13.23 13.76
N GLU A 380 34.73 13.67 15.01
CA GLU A 380 35.94 13.89 15.83
C GLU A 380 36.84 12.64 15.92
N LEU A 381 36.27 11.43 15.90
CA LEU A 381 37.04 10.20 15.95
C LEU A 381 37.75 9.90 14.63
N LEU A 382 37.19 10.28 13.48
CA LEU A 382 37.89 10.26 12.18
C LEU A 382 39.09 11.21 12.22
N HIS A 383 38.90 12.41 12.76
CA HIS A 383 40.00 13.38 12.92
C HIS A 383 41.09 12.91 13.87
N ALA A 384 40.72 12.29 14.99
CA ALA A 384 41.66 11.66 15.91
C ALA A 384 42.44 10.53 15.23
N THR A 385 41.76 9.73 14.40
CA THR A 385 42.37 8.67 13.59
C THR A 385 43.42 9.23 12.62
N TRP A 386 43.15 10.37 11.99
CA TRP A 386 44.10 11.05 11.10
C TRP A 386 45.40 11.47 11.80
N GLY A 387 45.34 11.75 13.11
CA GLY A 387 46.50 12.02 13.94
C GLY A 387 47.38 10.80 14.25
N CYS A 388 46.87 9.59 14.09
CA CYS A 388 47.58 8.33 14.40
C CYS A 388 48.30 7.71 13.20
N VAL A 389 48.15 8.28 12.01
CA VAL A 389 48.73 7.73 10.78
C VAL A 389 50.23 8.01 10.76
N ALA A 390 51.04 6.99 10.50
CA ALA A 390 52.48 7.14 10.35
C ALA A 390 52.84 8.01 9.14
N GLU A 391 54.09 8.48 9.07
CA GLU A 391 54.63 9.05 7.83
C GLU A 391 54.53 8.00 6.70
N PHE A 392 54.13 8.42 5.50
CA PHE A 392 53.78 7.55 4.36
C PHE A 392 52.59 6.59 4.58
N GLY A 393 51.90 6.70 5.72
CA GLY A 393 50.76 5.86 6.03
C GLY A 393 49.49 6.24 5.25
N THR A 394 48.50 5.34 5.27
CA THR A 394 47.25 5.46 4.52
C THR A 394 46.02 5.19 5.40
N ILE A 395 45.04 6.09 5.35
CA ILE A 395 43.68 5.76 5.81
C ILE A 395 42.92 5.08 4.68
N LEU A 396 42.34 3.93 4.99
CA LEU A 396 41.40 3.18 4.17
C LEU A 396 39.99 3.45 4.74
N GLU A 397 39.32 4.46 4.17
CA GLU A 397 38.03 4.95 4.67
C GLU A 397 36.87 4.14 4.10
N ILE A 398 36.14 3.43 4.97
CA ILE A 398 34.91 2.72 4.61
C ILE A 398 33.64 3.39 5.17
N GLY A 399 33.79 4.44 5.99
CA GLY A 399 32.67 5.23 6.51
C GLY A 399 32.05 6.14 5.45
N LYS A 400 30.71 6.21 5.40
CA LYS A 400 29.99 7.09 4.46
C LYS A 400 29.47 8.38 5.10
N ARG A 401 29.35 8.45 6.43
CA ARG A 401 28.65 9.57 7.12
C ARG A 401 29.30 10.92 6.83
N ASP A 402 30.60 11.06 7.08
CA ASP A 402 31.32 12.32 6.84
C ASP A 402 31.42 12.65 5.34
N LEU A 403 31.58 11.64 4.48
CA LEU A 403 31.61 11.83 3.03
C LEU A 403 30.30 12.41 2.50
N MET A 404 29.16 11.88 2.94
CA MET A 404 27.83 12.40 2.57
C MET A 404 27.54 13.77 3.19
N GLY A 405 28.07 14.01 4.39
CA GLY A 405 27.93 15.28 5.12
C GLY A 405 28.85 16.40 4.65
N ASN A 406 29.63 16.20 3.57
CA ASN A 406 30.67 17.13 3.11
C ASN A 406 31.68 17.50 4.22
N GLY A 407 32.12 16.49 4.98
CA GLY A 407 33.13 16.63 6.02
C GLY A 407 34.42 17.28 5.49
N LYS A 408 35.07 18.07 6.34
CA LYS A 408 36.34 18.73 6.01
C LYS A 408 37.48 17.89 6.57
N LEU A 409 38.55 17.69 5.81
CA LEU A 409 39.75 17.00 6.29
C LEU A 409 40.89 18.01 6.46
N ASP A 410 41.65 17.90 7.56
CA ASP A 410 42.86 18.72 7.74
C ASP A 410 43.92 18.32 6.72
N MET A 411 44.42 19.31 5.96
CA MET A 411 45.41 19.11 4.92
C MET A 411 46.84 19.01 5.46
N LYS A 412 47.10 19.46 6.70
CA LYS A 412 48.46 19.47 7.26
C LYS A 412 49.10 18.06 7.33
N PRO A 413 48.40 16.97 7.70
CA PRO A 413 49.03 15.65 7.79
C PRO A 413 49.53 15.09 6.46
N PHE A 414 49.06 15.58 5.30
CA PHE A 414 49.56 15.20 3.98
C PHE A 414 51.03 15.62 3.74
N LEU A 415 51.55 16.60 4.49
CA LEU A 415 52.98 16.98 4.42
C LEU A 415 53.93 15.83 4.76
N ALA A 416 53.44 14.81 5.49
CA ALA A 416 54.15 13.59 5.83
C ALA A 416 53.91 12.46 4.80
N ASN A 417 53.59 12.81 3.55
CA ASN A 417 53.28 11.89 2.44
C ASN A 417 52.17 10.87 2.76
N ARG A 418 51.21 11.26 3.61
CA ARG A 418 50.08 10.41 3.97
C ARG A 418 49.04 10.35 2.85
N SER A 419 48.34 9.23 2.76
CA SER A 419 47.24 9.04 1.80
C SER A 419 45.90 8.86 2.51
N TYR A 420 44.83 9.27 1.85
CA TYR A 420 43.45 9.06 2.29
C TYR A 420 42.65 8.45 1.14
N CYS A 421 42.18 7.22 1.32
CA CYS A 421 41.56 6.44 0.25
C CYS A 421 40.12 6.06 0.63
N CYS A 422 39.15 6.64 -0.06
CA CYS A 422 37.73 6.27 0.09
C CYS A 422 37.45 4.95 -0.62
N ILE A 423 36.76 4.04 0.06
CA ILE A 423 36.39 2.72 -0.44
C ILE A 423 34.87 2.59 -0.40
N ASP A 424 34.25 2.61 -1.58
CA ASP A 424 32.81 2.41 -1.74
C ASP A 424 32.53 1.16 -2.58
N ILE A 425 32.09 0.10 -1.92
CA ILE A 425 31.72 -1.16 -2.58
C ILE A 425 30.51 -1.01 -3.51
N ASP A 426 29.59 -0.06 -3.27
CA ASP A 426 28.48 0.20 -4.18
C ASP A 426 28.99 0.74 -5.54
N GLY A 427 30.12 1.46 -5.52
CA GLY A 427 30.77 1.97 -6.73
C GLY A 427 31.33 0.87 -7.65
N LEU A 428 31.57 -0.34 -7.12
CA LEU A 428 32.14 -1.46 -7.88
C LEU A 428 31.16 -2.06 -8.89
N TRP A 429 29.88 -1.72 -8.85
CA TRP A 429 28.94 -2.02 -9.95
C TRP A 429 29.38 -1.42 -11.29
N LYS A 430 30.18 -0.34 -11.27
CA LYS A 430 30.79 0.25 -12.47
C LYS A 430 32.06 -0.48 -12.92
N ARG A 431 32.58 -1.41 -12.11
CA ARG A 431 33.82 -2.17 -12.32
C ARG A 431 33.62 -3.63 -11.94
N ILE A 432 32.63 -4.28 -12.56
CA ILE A 432 32.15 -5.62 -12.20
C ILE A 432 33.26 -6.70 -12.19
N HIS A 433 34.27 -6.55 -13.05
CA HIS A 433 35.43 -7.45 -13.10
C HIS A 433 36.22 -7.46 -11.77
N ILE A 434 36.29 -6.34 -11.05
CA ILE A 434 36.93 -6.28 -9.73
C ILE A 434 36.07 -7.04 -8.71
N ALA A 435 34.75 -6.85 -8.76
CA ALA A 435 33.83 -7.57 -7.89
C ALA A 435 33.96 -9.08 -8.10
N ARG A 436 33.90 -9.54 -9.35
CA ARG A 436 34.13 -10.94 -9.73
C ARG A 436 35.44 -11.49 -9.15
N ALA A 437 36.55 -10.78 -9.35
CA ALA A 437 37.86 -11.21 -8.84
C ALA A 437 37.89 -11.31 -7.31
N LEU A 438 37.22 -10.39 -6.60
CA LEU A 438 37.13 -10.43 -5.13
C LEU A 438 36.34 -11.64 -4.63
N ILE A 439 35.19 -11.95 -5.22
CA ILE A 439 34.41 -13.15 -4.84
C ILE A 439 35.25 -14.41 -5.04
N PHE A 440 35.97 -14.49 -6.16
CA PHE A 440 36.87 -15.60 -6.45
C PHE A 440 37.97 -15.75 -5.38
N SER A 441 38.66 -14.65 -5.05
CA SER A 441 39.71 -14.66 -4.01
C SER A 441 39.18 -15.09 -2.63
N ILE A 442 37.95 -14.68 -2.27
CA ILE A 442 37.33 -15.09 -1.01
C ILE A 442 37.16 -16.61 -0.96
N LEU A 443 36.58 -17.20 -2.01
CA LEU A 443 36.35 -18.64 -2.07
C LEU A 443 37.68 -19.41 -2.12
N GLU A 444 38.67 -18.90 -2.84
CA GLU A 444 40.02 -19.49 -2.89
C GLU A 444 40.70 -19.46 -1.51
N PHE A 445 40.69 -18.33 -0.81
CA PHE A 445 41.28 -18.21 0.53
C PHE A 445 40.55 -19.09 1.55
N TYR A 446 39.23 -19.23 1.44
CA TYR A 446 38.46 -20.15 2.27
C TYR A 446 38.86 -21.61 2.02
N GLN A 447 38.93 -22.04 0.75
CA GLN A 447 39.32 -23.40 0.38
C GLN A 447 40.75 -23.77 0.82
N ARG A 448 41.67 -22.80 0.79
CA ARG A 448 43.04 -22.95 1.30
C ARG A 448 43.14 -22.91 2.83
N GLY A 449 42.05 -22.61 3.54
CA GLY A 449 42.03 -22.46 5.00
C GLY A 449 42.70 -21.19 5.52
N SER A 450 42.95 -20.20 4.65
CA SER A 450 43.55 -18.91 5.02
C SER A 450 42.54 -17.95 5.67
N ILE A 451 41.25 -18.14 5.38
CA ILE A 451 40.14 -17.45 6.05
C ILE A 451 39.05 -18.45 6.46
N SER A 452 38.23 -18.10 7.44
CA SER A 452 37.12 -18.90 7.94
C SER A 452 35.82 -18.11 8.01
N PRO A 453 34.65 -18.75 8.09
CA PRO A 453 33.38 -18.05 8.27
C PRO A 453 33.38 -17.23 9.56
N LEU A 454 32.73 -16.07 9.53
CA LEU A 454 32.63 -15.19 10.69
C LEU A 454 31.54 -15.68 11.65
N PRO A 455 31.64 -15.38 12.97
CA PRO A 455 30.53 -15.61 13.89
C PRO A 455 29.28 -14.89 13.38
N VAL A 456 28.16 -15.60 13.35
CA VAL A 456 26.90 -15.08 12.81
C VAL A 456 25.75 -15.35 13.77
N LYS A 457 24.90 -14.35 13.97
CA LYS A 457 23.57 -14.52 14.55
C LYS A 457 22.54 -14.47 13.44
N VAL A 458 21.88 -15.59 13.18
CA VAL A 458 20.85 -15.71 12.14
C VAL A 458 19.48 -15.50 12.75
N PHE A 459 18.67 -14.66 12.12
CA PHE A 459 17.26 -14.47 12.44
C PHE A 459 16.41 -15.05 11.29
N PRO A 460 15.27 -15.69 11.57
CA PRO A 460 14.32 -16.03 10.51
C PRO A 460 13.75 -14.74 9.90
N ALA A 461 13.36 -14.76 8.63
CA ALA A 461 12.74 -13.63 7.94
C ALA A 461 11.52 -13.04 8.70
N ALA A 462 10.77 -13.87 9.42
CA ALA A 462 9.73 -13.49 10.39
C ALA A 462 10.18 -12.42 11.42
N GLN A 463 11.45 -12.48 11.82
CA GLN A 463 12.06 -11.62 12.84
C GLN A 463 12.99 -10.56 12.23
N THR A 464 12.76 -10.18 10.97
CA THR A 464 13.59 -9.18 10.29
C THR A 464 13.66 -7.86 11.07
N GLN A 465 12.54 -7.39 11.64
CA GLN A 465 12.53 -6.18 12.47
C GLN A 465 13.44 -6.29 13.69
N ASP A 466 13.47 -7.45 14.34
CA ASP A 466 14.33 -7.70 15.50
C ASP A 466 15.80 -7.82 15.09
N ALA A 467 16.09 -8.38 13.92
CA ALA A 467 17.44 -8.39 13.35
C ALA A 467 17.97 -6.97 13.14
N PHE A 468 17.14 -6.08 12.58
CA PHE A 468 17.47 -4.65 12.39
C PHE A 468 17.72 -3.95 13.73
N ARG A 469 16.82 -4.11 14.72
CA ARG A 469 17.00 -3.53 16.07
C ARG A 469 18.23 -4.09 16.78
N PHE A 470 18.52 -5.38 16.59
CA PHE A 470 19.69 -6.03 17.18
C PHE A 470 20.99 -5.46 16.60
N MET A 471 21.04 -5.23 15.28
CA MET A 471 22.19 -4.59 14.64
C MET A 471 22.34 -3.11 15.04
N GLU A 472 21.24 -2.36 15.10
CA GLU A 472 21.21 -0.94 15.46
C GLU A 472 21.84 -0.65 16.84
N LYS A 473 21.61 -1.53 17.83
CA LYS A 473 22.22 -1.41 19.17
C LYS A 473 23.76 -1.48 19.15
N GLY A 474 24.39 -2.02 18.11
CA GLY A 474 25.84 -2.09 17.96
C GLY A 474 26.57 -2.99 18.97
N GLN A 475 25.84 -3.78 19.76
CA GLN A 475 26.41 -4.66 20.80
C GLN A 475 26.85 -6.03 20.27
N HIS A 476 26.44 -6.41 19.06
CA HIS A 476 26.76 -7.70 18.46
C HIS A 476 28.26 -7.87 18.18
N ILE A 477 28.69 -9.14 18.15
CA ILE A 477 29.99 -9.59 17.65
C ILE A 477 29.73 -10.37 16.37
N GLY A 478 30.49 -10.06 15.32
CA GLY A 478 30.38 -10.71 14.01
C GLY A 478 29.25 -10.18 13.16
N ARG A 479 28.50 -11.08 12.54
CA ARG A 479 27.50 -10.80 11.49
C ARG A 479 26.09 -11.06 11.96
N VAL A 480 25.15 -10.41 11.29
CA VAL A 480 23.72 -10.69 11.42
C VAL A 480 23.24 -11.20 10.07
N GLY A 481 22.61 -12.36 10.06
CA GLY A 481 22.03 -12.98 8.87
C GLY A 481 20.50 -13.03 8.98
N ILE A 482 19.83 -13.03 7.84
CA ILE A 482 18.40 -13.30 7.74
C ILE A 482 18.23 -14.58 6.93
N SER A 483 17.69 -15.62 7.55
CA SER A 483 17.34 -16.87 6.89
C SER A 483 15.98 -16.73 6.22
N ILE A 484 15.94 -17.03 4.92
CA ILE A 484 14.76 -16.98 4.07
C ILE A 484 14.41 -18.43 3.73
N LYS A 485 13.22 -18.88 4.11
CA LYS A 485 12.79 -20.25 3.83
C LYS A 485 12.50 -20.41 2.33
N PRO A 486 12.87 -21.54 1.71
CA PRO A 486 12.54 -21.83 0.31
C PRO A 486 11.04 -21.90 0.05
N SER A 487 10.66 -21.64 -1.19
CA SER A 487 9.29 -21.61 -1.69
C SER A 487 8.73 -23.03 -1.73
N GLY A 488 7.99 -23.44 -0.69
CA GLY A 488 7.42 -24.80 -0.60
C GLY A 488 7.09 -25.26 0.82
N ASP A 489 7.66 -24.61 1.84
CA ASP A 489 7.22 -24.77 3.23
C ASP A 489 6.01 -23.86 3.47
N ALA A 490 4.90 -24.46 3.92
CA ALA A 490 3.55 -23.87 4.00
C ALA A 490 3.41 -22.63 4.90
N ASP A 491 4.49 -22.17 5.54
CA ASP A 491 4.47 -20.97 6.34
C ASP A 491 5.88 -20.36 6.41
N ALA A 492 6.14 -19.38 5.54
CA ALA A 492 7.37 -18.61 5.59
C ALA A 492 7.47 -17.81 6.92
N GLY A 493 6.36 -17.69 7.66
CA GLY A 493 6.30 -17.15 9.02
C GLY A 493 6.44 -15.64 9.10
N PHE A 494 6.54 -14.95 7.96
CA PHE A 494 6.48 -13.49 7.86
C PHE A 494 5.21 -13.06 7.14
N ASP A 495 4.63 -11.95 7.61
CA ASP A 495 3.53 -11.27 6.94
C ASP A 495 4.01 -10.81 5.57
N THR A 496 3.73 -11.64 4.56
CA THR A 496 3.89 -11.24 3.17
C THR A 496 2.76 -10.27 2.89
N GLY A 497 3.05 -8.98 2.95
CA GLY A 497 2.12 -7.91 2.63
C GLY A 497 1.39 -8.27 1.34
N LYS A 498 0.06 -8.33 1.45
CA LYS A 498 -0.85 -8.65 0.36
C LYS A 498 -0.56 -7.78 -0.85
N MET A 499 -0.45 -8.38 -2.03
CA MET A 499 -0.23 -7.64 -3.27
C MET A 499 -1.44 -6.73 -3.51
N ALA A 500 -1.22 -5.41 -3.51
CA ALA A 500 -2.23 -4.48 -3.98
C ALA A 500 -2.42 -4.72 -5.48
N ARG A 501 -3.61 -5.17 -5.89
CA ARG A 501 -3.93 -5.39 -7.31
C ARG A 501 -3.61 -4.11 -8.09
N LYS A 502 -2.72 -4.22 -9.09
CA LYS A 502 -2.43 -3.10 -9.98
C LYS A 502 -3.68 -2.84 -10.83
N ILE A 503 -4.33 -1.72 -10.60
CA ILE A 503 -5.49 -1.30 -11.39
C ILE A 503 -4.95 -0.74 -12.71
N SER A 504 -5.47 -1.23 -13.84
CA SER A 504 -5.11 -0.73 -15.16
C SER A 504 -6.35 -0.62 -16.03
N PHE A 505 -6.41 0.45 -16.82
CA PHE A 505 -7.43 0.69 -17.83
C PHE A 505 -6.89 0.28 -19.20
N SER A 506 -7.76 -0.27 -20.04
CA SER A 506 -7.40 -0.57 -21.42
C SER A 506 -7.12 0.72 -22.19
N GLU A 507 -5.99 0.74 -22.89
CA GLU A 507 -5.59 1.86 -23.77
C GLU A 507 -6.44 1.94 -25.05
N SER A 508 -7.16 0.86 -25.40
CA SER A 508 -8.01 0.76 -26.60
C SER A 508 -9.50 0.89 -26.27
N ALA A 509 -9.86 1.49 -25.15
CA ALA A 509 -11.23 1.63 -24.68
C ALA A 509 -11.55 3.08 -24.29
N ALA A 510 -12.84 3.41 -24.36
CA ALA A 510 -13.37 4.70 -23.95
C ALA A 510 -14.11 4.61 -22.60
N TYR A 511 -14.15 5.72 -21.88
CA TYR A 511 -14.82 5.83 -20.58
C TYR A 511 -15.72 7.08 -20.53
N LEU A 512 -16.98 6.91 -20.14
CA LEU A 512 -17.97 7.99 -20.07
C LEU A 512 -18.05 8.54 -18.64
N MET A 513 -17.76 9.84 -18.49
CA MET A 513 -17.74 10.58 -17.24
C MET A 513 -18.92 11.56 -17.20
N VAL A 514 -20.02 11.18 -16.56
CA VAL A 514 -21.22 12.02 -16.45
C VAL A 514 -21.11 12.92 -15.23
N GLY A 515 -21.14 14.24 -15.42
CA GLY A 515 -20.84 15.21 -14.36
C GLY A 515 -19.36 15.29 -13.98
N GLY A 516 -18.46 14.71 -14.80
CA GLY A 516 -17.04 14.55 -14.46
C GLY A 516 -16.16 15.79 -14.57
N LEU A 517 -16.72 16.96 -14.91
CA LEU A 517 -15.94 18.20 -15.04
C LEU A 517 -15.78 18.99 -13.73
N GLY A 518 -16.42 18.53 -12.64
CA GLY A 518 -16.21 19.06 -11.28
C GLY A 518 -14.94 18.51 -10.61
N GLY A 519 -14.57 19.04 -9.44
CA GLY A 519 -13.28 18.73 -8.78
C GLY A 519 -12.96 17.24 -8.63
N ILE A 520 -13.90 16.45 -8.08
CA ILE A 520 -13.73 15.00 -7.91
C ILE A 520 -13.60 14.31 -9.27
N GLY A 521 -14.46 14.63 -10.23
CA GLY A 521 -14.42 14.02 -11.56
C GLY A 521 -13.13 14.31 -12.32
N ARG A 522 -12.56 15.51 -12.16
CA ARG A 522 -11.24 15.86 -12.72
C ARG A 522 -10.13 14.99 -12.12
N ALA A 523 -10.10 14.87 -10.79
CA ALA A 523 -9.12 14.03 -10.09
C ALA A 523 -9.23 12.55 -10.51
N VAL A 524 -10.45 12.01 -10.62
CA VAL A 524 -10.67 10.63 -11.09
C VAL A 524 -10.17 10.47 -12.53
N SER A 525 -10.42 11.45 -13.41
CA SER A 525 -10.01 11.35 -14.81
C SER A 525 -8.48 11.37 -14.96
N VAL A 526 -7.78 12.24 -14.21
CA VAL A 526 -6.30 12.25 -14.17
C VAL A 526 -5.78 10.89 -13.71
N TRP A 527 -6.32 10.37 -12.60
CA TRP A 527 -5.95 9.06 -12.08
C TRP A 527 -6.20 7.93 -13.09
N MET A 528 -7.32 7.94 -13.81
CA MET A 528 -7.60 6.96 -14.85
C MET A 528 -6.57 7.00 -15.99
N VAL A 529 -6.15 8.21 -16.42
CA VAL A 529 -5.14 8.36 -17.48
C VAL A 529 -3.76 7.89 -17.04
N GLU A 530 -3.36 8.19 -15.79
CA GLU A 530 -2.13 7.66 -15.18
C GLU A 530 -2.12 6.13 -15.13
N HIS A 531 -3.29 5.50 -15.08
CA HIS A 531 -3.48 4.05 -15.02
C HIS A 531 -3.86 3.43 -16.37
N GLY A 532 -3.72 4.15 -17.48
CA GLY A 532 -3.82 3.58 -18.85
C GLY A 532 -5.01 4.03 -19.68
N ALA A 533 -5.95 4.83 -19.14
CA ALA A 533 -7.05 5.34 -19.95
C ALA A 533 -6.53 6.29 -21.04
N ARG A 534 -7.03 6.13 -22.27
CA ARG A 534 -6.63 6.95 -23.44
C ARG A 534 -7.77 7.63 -24.17
N GLU A 535 -9.03 7.30 -23.84
CA GLU A 535 -10.18 8.05 -24.35
C GLU A 535 -11.21 8.28 -23.24
N ILE A 536 -11.53 9.55 -22.97
CA ILE A 536 -12.52 9.94 -21.98
C ILE A 536 -13.57 10.86 -22.60
N VAL A 537 -14.84 10.49 -22.48
CA VAL A 537 -15.99 11.30 -22.89
C VAL A 537 -16.58 11.95 -21.64
N HIS A 538 -16.56 13.27 -21.55
CA HIS A 538 -17.26 14.01 -20.50
C HIS A 538 -18.63 14.47 -20.96
N MET A 539 -19.66 14.14 -20.20
CA MET A 539 -21.02 14.61 -20.41
C MET A 539 -21.43 15.53 -19.26
N SER A 540 -21.85 16.76 -19.58
CA SER A 540 -22.49 17.67 -18.62
C SER A 540 -23.34 18.71 -19.35
N ARG A 541 -24.21 19.43 -18.65
CA ARG A 541 -25.04 20.48 -19.27
C ARG A 541 -24.20 21.60 -19.92
N SER A 542 -23.06 21.95 -19.34
CA SER A 542 -22.18 23.03 -19.80
C SER A 542 -20.95 22.57 -20.59
N ALA A 543 -20.76 21.26 -20.78
CA ALA A 543 -19.57 20.72 -21.44
C ALA A 543 -19.39 21.32 -22.85
N GLY A 544 -18.26 21.96 -23.09
CA GLY A 544 -17.89 22.55 -24.39
C GLY A 544 -18.64 23.84 -24.77
N LEU A 545 -19.41 24.46 -23.86
CA LEU A 545 -20.17 25.67 -24.16
C LEU A 545 -19.46 26.99 -23.83
N ASP A 546 -18.62 27.03 -22.79
CA ASP A 546 -18.07 28.27 -22.23
C ASP A 546 -16.53 28.28 -22.07
N GLY A 547 -15.83 27.25 -22.58
CA GLY A 547 -14.38 27.12 -22.50
C GLY A 547 -13.82 26.84 -21.09
N SER A 548 -14.67 26.70 -20.07
CA SER A 548 -14.25 26.52 -18.66
C SER A 548 -13.48 25.20 -18.40
N ALA A 549 -13.56 24.26 -19.33
CA ALA A 549 -12.88 22.97 -19.26
C ALA A 549 -11.59 22.91 -20.10
N ASP A 550 -11.26 23.94 -20.89
CA ASP A 550 -10.20 23.87 -21.92
C ASP A 550 -8.82 23.58 -21.32
N SER A 551 -8.49 24.20 -20.18
CA SER A 551 -7.21 23.95 -19.50
C SER A 551 -7.09 22.50 -19.04
N PHE A 552 -8.19 21.92 -18.56
CA PHE A 552 -8.25 20.54 -18.09
C PHE A 552 -8.23 19.53 -19.25
N VAL A 553 -8.88 19.87 -20.36
CA VAL A 553 -8.78 19.09 -21.61
C VAL A 553 -7.34 19.04 -22.10
N HIS A 554 -6.65 20.19 -22.14
CA HIS A 554 -5.24 20.25 -22.54
C HIS A 554 -4.33 19.45 -21.61
N GLU A 555 -4.61 19.46 -20.30
CA GLU A 555 -3.87 18.64 -19.32
C GLU A 555 -3.97 17.15 -19.67
N LEU A 556 -5.17 16.60 -19.82
CA LEU A 556 -5.37 15.18 -20.16
C LEU A 556 -4.80 14.83 -21.56
N GLN A 557 -4.92 15.74 -22.53
CA GLN A 557 -4.31 15.56 -23.86
C GLN A 557 -2.78 15.52 -23.80
N SER A 558 -2.17 16.35 -22.95
CA SER A 558 -0.71 16.32 -22.75
C SER A 558 -0.21 15.01 -22.12
N MET A 559 -1.10 14.28 -21.42
CA MET A 559 -0.87 12.94 -20.89
C MET A 559 -1.17 11.82 -21.91
N GLY A 560 -1.53 12.17 -23.14
CA GLY A 560 -1.83 11.21 -24.21
C GLY A 560 -3.26 10.67 -24.23
N CYS A 561 -4.22 11.35 -23.58
CA CYS A 561 -5.63 10.96 -23.57
C CYS A 561 -6.47 11.84 -24.52
N ALA A 562 -7.25 11.21 -25.41
CA ALA A 562 -8.26 11.86 -26.21
C ALA A 562 -9.48 12.23 -25.33
N VAL A 563 -9.89 13.49 -25.36
CA VAL A 563 -11.00 13.99 -24.54
C VAL A 563 -12.10 14.53 -25.42
N LYS A 564 -13.34 14.09 -25.19
CA LYS A 564 -14.54 14.57 -25.87
C LYS A 564 -15.50 15.21 -24.90
N LEU A 565 -16.02 16.38 -25.24
CA LEU A 565 -17.01 17.10 -24.44
C LEU A 565 -18.37 17.02 -25.13
N VAL A 566 -19.39 16.52 -24.42
CA VAL A 566 -20.75 16.40 -24.92
C VAL A 566 -21.70 17.17 -24.01
N SER A 567 -22.25 18.27 -24.52
CA SER A 567 -23.31 19.02 -23.82
C SER A 567 -24.61 18.22 -23.83
N GLY A 568 -25.16 17.95 -22.65
CA GLY A 568 -26.41 17.21 -22.52
C GLY A 568 -26.93 17.10 -21.09
N ASP A 569 -28.20 16.78 -20.97
CA ASP A 569 -28.87 16.49 -19.70
C ASP A 569 -29.06 14.97 -19.56
N VAL A 570 -28.43 14.37 -18.55
CA VAL A 570 -28.51 12.92 -18.31
C VAL A 570 -29.95 12.43 -18.10
N THR A 571 -30.86 13.31 -17.69
CA THR A 571 -32.29 12.97 -17.52
C THR A 571 -33.03 12.79 -18.86
N LYS A 572 -32.39 13.12 -19.99
CA LYS A 572 -32.89 12.90 -21.35
C LYS A 572 -32.13 11.75 -22.01
N LEU A 573 -32.85 10.68 -22.35
CA LEU A 573 -32.26 9.48 -22.95
C LEU A 573 -31.46 9.79 -24.24
N ALA A 574 -32.00 10.64 -25.11
CA ALA A 574 -31.32 11.02 -26.36
C ALA A 574 -29.97 11.73 -26.12
N ASP A 575 -29.82 12.48 -25.04
CA ASP A 575 -28.54 13.14 -24.71
C ASP A 575 -27.51 12.10 -24.23
N VAL A 576 -27.96 11.11 -23.46
CA VAL A 576 -27.12 9.99 -23.01
C VAL A 576 -26.66 9.15 -24.20
N GLU A 577 -27.56 8.80 -25.12
CA GLU A 577 -27.24 8.04 -26.34
C GLU A 577 -26.22 8.78 -27.21
N ARG A 578 -26.36 10.10 -27.37
CA ARG A 578 -25.37 10.93 -28.09
C ARG A 578 -24.01 10.93 -27.39
N ALA A 579 -23.98 11.00 -26.06
CA ALA A 579 -22.72 10.96 -25.31
C ALA A 579 -22.02 9.61 -25.44
N MET A 580 -22.76 8.49 -25.38
CA MET A 580 -22.21 7.16 -25.60
C MET A 580 -21.69 6.97 -27.03
N ALA A 581 -22.44 7.46 -28.03
CA ALA A 581 -22.06 7.38 -29.44
C ALA A 581 -20.88 8.29 -29.82
N ALA A 582 -20.50 9.23 -28.95
CA ALA A 582 -19.36 10.09 -29.19
C ALA A 582 -18.01 9.36 -29.04
N ALA A 583 -17.94 8.21 -28.38
CA ALA A 583 -16.72 7.43 -28.23
C ALA A 583 -16.26 6.82 -29.58
N ASP A 584 -14.96 6.90 -29.89
CA ASP A 584 -14.35 6.24 -31.06
C ASP A 584 -13.99 4.78 -30.74
N SER A 585 -13.58 4.53 -29.50
CA SER A 585 -13.24 3.20 -28.98
C SER A 585 -14.43 2.54 -28.28
N PRO A 586 -14.43 1.21 -28.12
CA PRO A 586 -15.45 0.52 -27.33
C PRO A 586 -15.58 1.11 -25.93
N LEU A 587 -16.79 1.50 -25.54
CA LEU A 587 -17.06 2.04 -24.21
C LEU A 587 -16.96 0.90 -23.18
N LYS A 588 -16.00 0.98 -22.26
CA LYS A 588 -15.75 -0.03 -21.22
C LYS A 588 -16.09 0.41 -19.80
N GLY A 589 -16.36 1.70 -19.59
CA GLY A 589 -16.75 2.17 -18.27
C GLY A 589 -17.67 3.38 -18.31
N ILE A 590 -18.58 3.43 -17.34
CA ILE A 590 -19.43 4.59 -17.06
C ILE A 590 -19.21 5.01 -15.62
N VAL A 591 -18.95 6.31 -15.40
CA VAL A 591 -18.90 6.92 -14.08
C VAL A 591 -19.97 8.00 -13.98
N GLN A 592 -20.96 7.74 -13.14
CA GLN A 592 -22.10 8.63 -12.91
C GLN A 592 -21.85 9.49 -11.67
N MET A 593 -21.51 10.75 -11.90
CA MET A 593 -21.23 11.77 -10.88
C MET A 593 -22.19 12.96 -10.98
N SER A 594 -23.23 12.89 -11.83
CA SER A 594 -24.17 14.00 -11.98
C SER A 594 -24.90 14.24 -10.66
N MET A 595 -24.80 15.48 -10.16
CA MET A 595 -25.48 15.89 -8.93
C MET A 595 -25.93 17.34 -9.01
N VAL A 596 -27.04 17.60 -8.34
CA VAL A 596 -27.51 18.94 -7.99
C VAL A 596 -27.90 18.89 -6.52
N VAL A 597 -27.35 19.80 -5.74
CA VAL A 597 -27.63 19.92 -4.31
C VAL A 597 -28.63 21.06 -4.15
N ALA A 598 -29.80 20.74 -3.61
CA ALA A 598 -30.87 21.69 -3.33
C ALA A 598 -31.32 21.47 -1.88
N ASN A 599 -30.47 21.89 -0.94
CA ASN A 599 -30.70 21.66 0.48
C ASN A 599 -31.83 22.55 0.98
N GLU A 600 -32.89 21.93 1.50
CA GLU A 600 -33.98 22.62 2.19
C GLU A 600 -34.62 21.63 3.16
N ASN A 601 -35.14 22.14 4.27
CA ASN A 601 -35.90 21.35 5.21
C ASN A 601 -37.15 20.78 4.52
N PHE A 602 -37.47 19.51 4.75
CA PHE A 602 -38.57 18.84 4.06
C PHE A 602 -39.91 19.57 4.17
N ALA A 603 -40.17 20.29 5.27
CA ALA A 603 -41.40 21.05 5.46
C ALA A 603 -41.58 22.21 4.45
N ARG A 604 -40.47 22.76 3.96
CA ARG A 604 -40.45 23.92 3.05
C ARG A 604 -40.03 23.56 1.63
N MET A 605 -39.38 22.40 1.45
CA MET A 605 -38.85 21.93 0.18
C MET A 605 -39.90 21.94 -0.93
N SER A 606 -39.64 22.72 -1.98
CA SER A 606 -40.47 22.79 -3.18
C SER A 606 -40.33 21.52 -4.03
N TYR A 607 -41.30 21.32 -4.93
CA TYR A 607 -41.25 20.22 -5.89
C TYR A 607 -40.07 20.37 -6.87
N ASP A 608 -39.73 21.61 -7.25
CA ASP A 608 -38.58 21.89 -8.12
C ASP A 608 -37.26 21.52 -7.43
N GLU A 609 -37.09 21.85 -6.15
CA GLU A 609 -35.90 21.44 -5.36
C GLU A 609 -35.83 19.93 -5.19
N TRP A 610 -36.97 19.26 -4.97
CA TRP A 610 -37.04 17.80 -4.94
C TRP A 610 -36.56 17.18 -6.25
N THR A 611 -37.14 17.62 -7.36
CA THR A 611 -36.88 17.09 -8.70
C THR A 611 -35.46 17.40 -9.17
N ALA A 612 -34.97 18.61 -8.90
CA ALA A 612 -33.62 19.03 -9.28
C ALA A 612 -32.56 18.11 -8.69
N SER A 613 -32.71 17.68 -7.42
CA SER A 613 -31.74 16.82 -6.76
C SER A 613 -31.89 15.33 -7.09
N THR A 614 -33.14 14.85 -7.22
CA THR A 614 -33.41 13.42 -7.46
C THR A 614 -33.23 13.02 -8.92
N ALA A 615 -33.70 13.83 -9.88
CA ALA A 615 -33.77 13.42 -11.29
C ALA A 615 -32.42 13.01 -11.91
N PRO A 616 -31.31 13.73 -11.69
CA PRO A 616 -30.01 13.33 -12.24
C PRO A 616 -29.51 11.97 -11.72
N LYS A 617 -29.80 11.64 -10.45
CA LYS A 617 -29.39 10.38 -9.82
C LYS A 617 -30.33 9.23 -10.17
N VAL A 618 -31.63 9.47 -10.19
CA VAL A 618 -32.64 8.44 -10.45
C VAL A 618 -32.82 8.22 -11.95
N ARG A 619 -33.48 9.18 -12.62
CA ARG A 619 -33.76 9.09 -14.05
C ARG A 619 -32.49 9.07 -14.89
N GLY A 620 -31.48 9.85 -14.51
CA GLY A 620 -30.19 9.86 -15.21
C GLY A 620 -29.49 8.50 -15.22
N THR A 621 -29.40 7.85 -14.07
CA THR A 621 -28.82 6.50 -13.97
C THR A 621 -29.66 5.46 -14.70
N TRP A 622 -30.99 5.56 -14.65
CA TRP A 622 -31.88 4.68 -15.41
C TRP A 622 -31.72 4.85 -16.93
N ASN A 623 -31.52 6.07 -17.40
CA ASN A 623 -31.22 6.34 -18.81
C ASN A 623 -29.87 5.75 -19.23
N LEU A 624 -28.82 5.91 -18.41
CA LEU A 624 -27.51 5.30 -18.64
C LEU A 624 -27.60 3.76 -18.71
N HIS A 625 -28.37 3.17 -17.82
CA HIS A 625 -28.68 1.74 -17.83
C HIS A 625 -29.31 1.31 -19.15
N ASN A 626 -30.44 1.93 -19.52
CA ASN A 626 -31.19 1.57 -20.72
C ASN A 626 -30.38 1.82 -22.00
N ALA A 627 -29.66 2.93 -22.09
CA ALA A 627 -28.79 3.22 -23.22
C ALA A 627 -27.67 2.17 -23.35
N SER A 628 -27.05 1.74 -22.24
CA SER A 628 -26.03 0.68 -22.26
C SER A 628 -26.58 -0.67 -22.72
N LEU A 629 -27.81 -1.02 -22.34
CA LEU A 629 -28.48 -2.25 -22.77
C LEU A 629 -28.87 -2.19 -24.25
N SER A 630 -29.49 -1.09 -24.68
CA SER A 630 -29.89 -0.87 -26.08
C SER A 630 -28.69 -0.91 -27.03
N ALA A 631 -27.55 -0.33 -26.61
CA ALA A 631 -26.30 -0.34 -27.36
C ALA A 631 -25.51 -1.66 -27.23
N LYS A 632 -25.96 -2.61 -26.38
CA LYS A 632 -25.26 -3.86 -26.05
C LYS A 632 -23.80 -3.64 -25.66
N THR A 633 -23.56 -2.60 -24.86
CA THR A 633 -22.22 -2.22 -24.43
C THR A 633 -21.69 -3.23 -23.39
N ASP A 634 -20.56 -3.85 -23.71
CA ASP A 634 -19.84 -4.76 -22.81
C ASP A 634 -18.97 -3.96 -21.84
N LEU A 635 -19.58 -3.42 -20.78
CA LEU A 635 -18.89 -2.62 -19.78
C LEU A 635 -18.09 -3.51 -18.82
N ASP A 636 -16.90 -3.05 -18.45
CA ASP A 636 -16.10 -3.65 -17.38
C ASP A 636 -16.53 -3.09 -16.01
N PHE A 637 -17.01 -1.84 -15.95
CA PHE A 637 -17.53 -1.22 -14.73
C PHE A 637 -18.66 -0.18 -14.99
N PHE A 638 -19.51 -0.01 -13.98
CA PHE A 638 -20.51 1.07 -13.91
C PHE A 638 -20.50 1.64 -12.49
N THR A 639 -19.87 2.80 -12.30
CA THR A 639 -19.63 3.36 -10.97
C THR A 639 -20.54 4.56 -10.74
N MET A 640 -21.21 4.62 -9.60
CA MET A 640 -22.11 5.70 -9.21
C MET A 640 -21.65 6.36 -7.92
N PHE A 641 -21.60 7.68 -7.93
CA PHE A 641 -21.19 8.44 -6.75
C PHE A 641 -22.42 8.74 -5.90
N SER A 642 -22.48 8.08 -4.75
CA SER A 642 -23.49 8.21 -3.71
C SER A 642 -22.95 9.05 -2.54
N SER A 643 -23.70 9.15 -1.45
CA SER A 643 -23.36 9.98 -0.29
C SER A 643 -23.85 9.36 0.99
N VAL A 644 -23.10 9.53 2.07
CA VAL A 644 -23.46 9.01 3.40
C VAL A 644 -24.85 9.50 3.84
N SER A 645 -25.30 10.66 3.35
CA SER A 645 -26.65 11.18 3.59
C SER A 645 -27.76 10.24 3.11
N GLY A 646 -27.55 9.42 2.08
CA GLY A 646 -28.51 8.37 1.67
C GLY A 646 -28.60 7.21 2.65
N ILE A 647 -27.57 7.01 3.47
CA ILE A 647 -27.45 5.91 4.43
C ILE A 647 -27.89 6.32 5.83
N VAL A 648 -27.38 7.43 6.35
CA VAL A 648 -27.67 7.88 7.73
C VAL A 648 -28.80 8.91 7.80
N GLY A 649 -29.12 9.57 6.68
CA GLY A 649 -30.00 10.73 6.66
C GLY A 649 -29.28 11.99 7.14
N GLN A 650 -29.54 13.12 6.49
CA GLN A 650 -28.98 14.41 6.91
C GLN A 650 -30.05 15.48 6.85
N ALA A 651 -30.06 16.35 7.86
CA ALA A 651 -31.02 17.44 7.92
C ALA A 651 -30.83 18.42 6.75
N GLY A 652 -31.94 18.76 6.10
CA GLY A 652 -32.03 19.58 4.90
C GLY A 652 -31.82 18.80 3.60
N GLN A 653 -31.68 17.47 3.63
CA GLN A 653 -31.24 16.67 2.48
C GLN A 653 -32.20 15.54 2.11
N ALA A 654 -33.49 15.67 2.40
CA ALA A 654 -34.47 14.62 2.11
C ALA A 654 -34.49 14.20 0.62
N ASN A 655 -34.44 15.17 -0.30
CA ASN A 655 -34.33 14.94 -1.75
C ASN A 655 -33.00 14.26 -2.14
N TYR A 656 -31.88 14.78 -1.66
CA TYR A 656 -30.55 14.26 -1.98
C TYR A 656 -30.34 12.85 -1.43
N ALA A 657 -30.75 12.59 -0.17
CA ALA A 657 -30.73 11.27 0.43
C ALA A 657 -31.57 10.27 -0.37
N SER A 658 -32.78 10.65 -0.79
CA SER A 658 -33.65 9.81 -1.63
C SER A 658 -32.98 9.39 -2.94
N GLY A 659 -32.34 10.34 -3.63
CA GLY A 659 -31.60 10.04 -4.87
C GLY A 659 -30.38 9.13 -4.65
N ASN A 660 -29.70 9.24 -3.51
CA ASN A 660 -28.54 8.40 -3.17
C ASN A 660 -28.97 6.97 -2.78
N SER A 661 -30.04 6.81 -1.99
CA SER A 661 -30.58 5.49 -1.66
C SER A 661 -31.00 4.71 -2.92
N PHE A 662 -31.53 5.41 -3.93
CA PHE A 662 -31.75 4.81 -5.25
C PHE A 662 -30.46 4.28 -5.89
N LEU A 663 -29.36 5.03 -5.87
CA LEU A 663 -28.08 4.58 -6.47
C LEU A 663 -27.54 3.32 -5.76
N ASP A 664 -27.66 3.29 -4.44
CA ASP A 664 -27.21 2.16 -3.62
C ASP A 664 -28.02 0.89 -3.94
N ALA A 665 -29.35 1.00 -4.00
CA ALA A 665 -30.24 -0.10 -4.39
C ALA A 665 -30.07 -0.49 -5.87
N PHE A 666 -29.81 0.48 -6.74
CA PHE A 666 -29.60 0.26 -8.18
C PHE A 666 -28.32 -0.55 -8.43
N ALA A 667 -27.28 -0.36 -7.62
CA ALA A 667 -26.06 -1.18 -7.72
C ALA A 667 -26.38 -2.66 -7.50
N GLN A 668 -27.17 -2.99 -6.48
CA GLN A 668 -27.60 -4.37 -6.23
C GLN A 668 -28.45 -4.91 -7.38
N TYR A 669 -29.48 -4.16 -7.78
CA TYR A 669 -30.36 -4.54 -8.89
C TYR A 669 -29.58 -4.86 -10.17
N ARG A 670 -28.63 -4.00 -10.56
CA ARG A 670 -27.85 -4.19 -11.79
C ARG A 670 -26.88 -5.37 -11.67
N ASN A 671 -26.28 -5.59 -10.50
CA ASN A 671 -25.43 -6.76 -10.24
C ASN A 671 -26.24 -8.07 -10.29
N ASP A 672 -27.48 -8.09 -9.81
CA ASP A 672 -28.37 -9.26 -9.87
C ASP A 672 -28.77 -9.62 -11.32
N LEU A 673 -28.71 -8.65 -12.24
CA LEU A 673 -28.82 -8.89 -13.69
C LEU A 673 -27.52 -9.42 -14.32
N GLY A 674 -26.46 -9.64 -13.55
CA GLY A 674 -25.14 -10.05 -14.02
C GLY A 674 -24.35 -8.93 -14.73
N LEU A 675 -24.75 -7.67 -14.54
CA LEU A 675 -24.12 -6.51 -15.14
C LEU A 675 -23.29 -5.76 -14.09
N PRO A 676 -22.14 -5.16 -14.44
CA PRO A 676 -21.32 -4.49 -13.45
C PRO A 676 -22.03 -3.25 -12.90
N ALA A 677 -22.00 -3.08 -11.58
CA ALA A 677 -22.37 -1.87 -10.89
C ALA A 677 -21.69 -1.73 -9.52
N SER A 678 -21.31 -0.50 -9.16
CA SER A 678 -20.79 -0.19 -7.83
C SER A 678 -21.24 1.20 -7.39
N GLY A 679 -21.78 1.31 -6.17
CA GLY A 679 -22.04 2.57 -5.49
C GLY A 679 -20.85 2.94 -4.60
N VAL A 680 -20.34 4.16 -4.73
CA VAL A 680 -19.29 4.70 -3.85
C VAL A 680 -19.88 5.82 -3.03
N THR A 681 -19.95 5.61 -1.72
CA THR A 681 -20.57 6.54 -0.77
C THR A 681 -19.51 7.46 -0.18
N GLY A 682 -19.50 8.72 -0.64
CA GLY A 682 -18.60 9.77 -0.12
C GLY A 682 -19.16 10.51 1.10
N PRO A 683 -18.37 11.45 1.69
CA PRO A 683 -18.88 12.39 2.67
C PRO A 683 -20.00 13.25 2.07
N GLY A 684 -20.90 13.77 2.92
CA GLY A 684 -22.03 14.59 2.51
C GLY A 684 -21.60 15.80 1.68
N ALA A 685 -22.49 16.30 0.82
CA ALA A 685 -22.26 17.53 0.07
C ALA A 685 -22.38 18.73 1.02
N GLY A 686 -21.26 19.08 1.66
CA GLY A 686 -21.13 20.18 2.63
C GLY A 686 -19.76 20.84 2.53
#